data_AF-A0A5J4VH86-F1
#
_entry.id   AF-A0A5J4VH86-F1
#
_cell.length_a   1.000
_cell.length_b   1.000
_cell.length_c   1.000
_cell.angle_alpha   90.00
_cell.angle_beta   90.00
_cell.angle_gamma   90.00
#
_symmetry.space_group_name_H-M   'P 1'
#
loop_
_entity.id
_entity.type
_entity.pdbx_description
1 polymer ?
#
loop_
_entity_poly.entity_id
_entity_poly.type
_entity_poly.pdbx_seq_one_letter_code
_entity_poly.pdbx_strand_id
1 'polypeptide(L)'
;ANTSLAKLACLDKYSHVYKNFDIDTDYTPQTDDPSFDLTEKQWKYKVEHYKEQDKLKKRRTEHNVSDSDYKYFHELFISSCCHMCKARFTYKNQPTLDRIDNEKSHTKTNVKPCCLYCNKYASNKDKDMCRLMIQLRKFAQLNHLAMTISDQDVYKILRTNMIGGNSYVMHRENISGLTPTNKFKYNSSDKTVHCINLPHIISHITCLDFNSFYPSVMSSNSHMLIPYTNHKMYMPGDVTSVIMDEQRARQIIFNENRFSYDEDIIENKVQLFIAVVKAHIPEEFINEFIDFPVIWRKLKITMDKQTVGEYTYENMIEHHMARDKEESILLMLSSTHNEFMTFNNYYLWFLIDRCHLVIDEVQQVITYSKNTSFHEFVNGTHKLRCDAIVAGNKNLELMYKIKLNASFGYDALNTEKFQDIRICNRQKLGMCHMLNTFMSERYLFDNLSVVELEKRKCQCSTRLQVAYFVMDNSKYFYLNTFYNFLVPCLDMNKIHIIYGDIDSLCLAISDNNWPIKNQKLWNKLYPQFFPASDQIEEKKKLLGWNIEHQVKSCFALAPKCYYLDTYDNSEIMKLKGVNQQQNPNISRNSFIKNIQDDFHTEITRKSVIQKQSLMSEVISNSVGISGINTKTIVLKNQTCAPLLYGINADKYFVDELAQSH
;
A
#
# COMPACT_ATOMS: atom_id res chain seq x y z
N ALA A 1 16.62 22.95 5.97
CA ALA A 1 15.55 22.12 6.57
C ALA A 1 15.88 20.65 6.31
N ASN A 2 16.08 19.84 7.37
CA ASN A 2 16.37 18.41 7.22
C ASN A 2 15.10 17.69 6.76
N THR A 3 15.01 17.43 5.46
CA THR A 3 13.88 16.72 4.83
C THR A 3 14.23 15.24 4.77
N SER A 4 13.32 14.36 5.20
CA SER A 4 13.58 12.91 5.15
C SER A 4 13.76 12.44 3.70
N LEU A 5 14.62 11.44 3.49
CA LEU A 5 14.84 10.85 2.16
C LEU A 5 13.55 10.29 1.55
N ALA A 6 12.65 9.74 2.39
CA ALA A 6 11.34 9.28 1.93
C ALA A 6 10.47 10.42 1.38
N LYS A 7 10.48 11.59 2.03
CA LYS A 7 9.77 12.77 1.53
C LYS A 7 10.41 13.27 0.23
N LEU A 8 11.73 13.34 0.15
CA LEU A 8 12.44 13.75 -1.07
C LEU A 8 12.14 12.80 -2.25
N ALA A 9 12.18 11.49 -2.00
CA ALA A 9 11.84 10.48 -3.02
C ALA A 9 10.39 10.58 -3.50
N CYS A 10 9.46 10.88 -2.60
CA CYS A 10 8.07 11.10 -2.95
C CYS A 10 7.88 12.39 -3.76
N LEU A 11 8.53 13.49 -3.37
CA LEU A 11 8.50 14.74 -4.12
C LEU A 11 9.08 14.58 -5.52
N ASP A 12 10.17 13.85 -5.66
CA ASP A 12 10.77 13.53 -6.96
C ASP A 12 9.85 12.64 -7.81
N LYS A 13 9.23 11.62 -7.22
CA LYS A 13 8.20 10.84 -7.93
C LYS A 13 7.11 11.74 -8.51
N TYR A 14 6.59 12.70 -7.75
CA TYR A 14 5.56 13.62 -8.25
C TYR A 14 6.14 14.71 -9.17
N SER A 15 7.43 15.06 -9.10
CA SER A 15 8.03 15.99 -10.07
C SER A 15 8.02 15.38 -11.48
N HIS A 16 8.28 14.07 -11.61
CA HIS A 16 8.13 13.34 -12.86
C HIS A 16 6.68 13.34 -13.36
N VAL A 17 5.71 13.15 -12.46
CA VAL A 17 4.28 13.16 -12.82
C VAL A 17 3.83 14.52 -13.37
N TYR A 18 4.37 15.62 -12.84
CA TYR A 18 4.02 16.99 -13.23
C TYR A 18 5.05 17.62 -14.19
N LYS A 19 5.93 16.82 -14.82
CA LYS A 19 7.04 17.36 -15.66
C LYS A 19 6.58 18.24 -16.84
N ASN A 20 5.38 17.99 -17.36
CA ASN A 20 4.78 18.71 -18.48
C ASN A 20 3.82 19.82 -18.03
N PHE A 21 3.82 20.16 -16.74
CA PHE A 21 2.98 21.23 -16.22
C PHE A 21 3.55 22.60 -16.60
N ASP A 22 2.75 23.35 -17.35
CA ASP A 22 2.92 24.77 -17.60
C ASP A 22 1.75 25.58 -17.02
N ILE A 23 2.05 26.65 -16.29
CA ILE A 23 1.07 27.53 -15.64
C ILE A 23 0.29 28.42 -16.64
N ASP A 24 0.79 28.59 -17.86
CA ASP A 24 0.18 29.41 -18.90
C ASP A 24 -0.71 28.62 -19.88
N THR A 25 -0.75 27.29 -19.76
CA THR A 25 -1.59 26.39 -20.58
C THR A 25 -3.04 26.33 -20.08
N ASP A 26 -4.01 26.16 -21.00
CA ASP A 26 -5.41 25.88 -20.66
C ASP A 26 -5.65 24.37 -20.53
N TYR A 27 -5.88 23.91 -19.30
CA TYR A 27 -6.19 22.51 -18.99
C TYR A 27 -7.69 22.23 -18.88
N THR A 28 -8.55 23.10 -19.41
CA THR A 28 -9.98 22.76 -19.48
C THR A 28 -10.25 21.69 -20.54
N PRO A 29 -11.16 20.74 -20.27
CA PRO A 29 -11.64 19.83 -21.29
C PRO A 29 -12.15 20.63 -22.49
N GLN A 30 -11.82 20.20 -23.71
CA GLN A 30 -12.34 20.84 -24.92
C GLN A 30 -13.86 20.70 -24.95
N THR A 31 -14.55 21.80 -25.29
CA THR A 31 -16.01 21.86 -25.38
C THR A 31 -16.41 22.63 -26.63
N ASP A 32 -17.48 22.18 -27.28
CA ASP A 32 -18.14 22.90 -28.38
C ASP A 32 -19.07 24.00 -27.88
N ASP A 33 -19.01 24.32 -26.57
CA ASP A 33 -19.83 25.37 -25.98
C ASP A 33 -19.52 26.71 -26.68
N PRO A 34 -20.53 27.50 -27.08
CA PRO A 34 -20.30 28.79 -27.70
C PRO A 34 -19.59 29.74 -26.73
N SER A 35 -18.79 30.65 -27.28
CA SER A 35 -18.20 31.72 -26.49
C SER A 35 -19.30 32.52 -25.80
N PHE A 36 -19.02 32.97 -24.57
CA PHE A 36 -19.94 33.83 -23.84
C PHE A 36 -20.09 35.17 -24.58
N ASP A 37 -21.29 35.47 -25.06
CA ASP A 37 -21.63 36.76 -25.65
C ASP A 37 -22.33 37.64 -24.60
N LEU A 38 -21.70 38.76 -24.25
CA LEU A 38 -22.18 39.68 -23.21
C LEU A 38 -23.25 40.61 -23.78
N THR A 39 -24.47 40.57 -23.24
CA THR A 39 -25.51 41.55 -23.61
C THR A 39 -25.41 42.84 -22.79
N GLU A 40 -25.89 43.97 -23.33
CA GLU A 40 -25.95 45.24 -22.58
C GLU A 40 -26.72 45.13 -21.26
N LYS A 41 -27.82 44.36 -21.25
CA LYS A 41 -28.62 44.12 -20.04
C LYS A 41 -27.81 43.39 -18.96
N GLN A 42 -27.04 42.38 -19.34
CA GLN A 42 -26.17 41.67 -18.41
C GLN A 42 -25.02 42.56 -17.91
N TRP A 43 -24.51 43.45 -18.77
CA TRP A 43 -23.47 44.40 -18.37
C TRP A 43 -23.97 45.38 -17.32
N LYS A 44 -25.14 45.99 -17.51
CA LYS A 44 -25.76 46.89 -16.52
C LYS A 44 -25.89 46.21 -15.15
N TYR A 45 -26.39 44.98 -15.13
CA TYR A 45 -26.49 44.18 -13.91
C TYR A 45 -25.12 43.93 -13.25
N LYS A 46 -24.08 43.61 -14.03
CA LYS A 46 -22.72 43.42 -13.50
C LYS A 46 -22.15 44.72 -12.92
N VAL A 47 -22.35 45.86 -13.59
CA VAL A 47 -21.89 47.19 -13.13
C VAL A 47 -22.51 47.55 -11.78
N GLU A 48 -23.82 47.39 -11.63
CA GLU A 48 -24.52 47.61 -10.35
C GLU A 48 -23.93 46.73 -9.24
N HIS A 49 -23.72 45.45 -9.52
CA HIS A 49 -23.15 44.51 -8.56
C HIS A 49 -21.72 44.90 -8.14
N TYR A 50 -20.86 45.33 -9.06
CA TYR A 50 -19.50 45.80 -8.73
C TYR A 50 -19.50 47.08 -7.89
N LYS A 51 -20.41 48.03 -8.18
CA LYS A 51 -20.58 49.25 -7.39
C LYS A 51 -21.02 48.95 -5.96
N GLU A 52 -21.98 48.05 -5.79
CA GLU A 52 -22.44 47.63 -4.46
C GLU A 52 -21.35 46.89 -3.67
N GLN A 53 -20.57 46.00 -4.33
CA GLN A 53 -19.42 45.37 -3.68
C GLN A 53 -18.39 46.39 -3.16
N ASP A 54 -18.09 47.42 -3.94
CA ASP A 54 -17.11 48.45 -3.57
C ASP A 54 -17.65 49.36 -2.46
N LYS A 55 -18.95 49.70 -2.50
CA LYS A 55 -19.64 50.45 -1.44
C LYS A 55 -19.64 49.69 -0.11
N LEU A 56 -19.97 48.39 -0.13
CA LEU A 56 -19.95 47.52 1.06
C LEU A 56 -18.55 47.44 1.70
N LYS A 57 -17.49 47.57 0.89
CA LYS A 57 -16.10 47.56 1.35
C LYS A 57 -15.51 48.96 1.55
N LYS A 58 -16.34 50.01 1.52
CA LYS A 58 -15.95 51.43 1.71
C LYS A 58 -14.83 51.89 0.75
N ARG A 59 -14.82 51.37 -0.48
CA ARG A 59 -13.87 51.79 -1.53
C ARG A 59 -14.39 53.00 -2.29
N ARG A 60 -13.48 53.77 -2.90
CA ARG A 60 -13.85 54.92 -3.77
C ARG A 60 -14.59 54.44 -5.00
N THR A 61 -15.81 54.92 -5.24
CA THR A 61 -16.64 54.53 -6.39
C THR A 61 -16.57 55.50 -7.58
N GLU A 62 -15.87 56.63 -7.42
CA GLU A 62 -15.87 57.78 -8.35
C GLU A 62 -15.32 57.49 -9.76
N HIS A 63 -14.70 56.32 -9.97
CA HIS A 63 -14.17 55.88 -11.28
C HIS A 63 -14.42 54.39 -11.53
N ASN A 64 -15.51 53.85 -10.96
CA ASN A 64 -15.91 52.46 -11.20
C ASN A 64 -16.24 52.22 -12.68
N VAL A 65 -16.23 50.96 -13.11
CA VAL A 65 -16.77 50.56 -14.40
C VAL A 65 -18.22 51.04 -14.54
N SER A 66 -18.61 51.39 -15.75
CA SER A 66 -19.89 52.04 -16.05
C SER A 66 -20.55 51.42 -17.28
N ASP A 67 -21.83 51.76 -17.48
CA ASP A 67 -22.61 51.25 -18.61
C ASP A 67 -21.98 51.59 -19.97
N SER A 68 -21.28 52.73 -20.07
CA SER A 68 -20.59 53.16 -21.31
C SER A 68 -19.37 52.29 -21.64
N ASP A 69 -18.89 51.47 -20.71
CA ASP A 69 -17.76 50.56 -20.92
C ASP A 69 -18.15 49.24 -21.58
N TYR A 70 -19.43 49.08 -21.93
CA TYR A 70 -19.98 47.85 -22.50
C TYR A 70 -19.15 47.28 -23.66
N LYS A 71 -18.91 48.08 -24.71
CA LYS A 71 -18.19 47.63 -25.92
C LYS A 71 -16.79 47.08 -25.58
N TYR A 72 -16.08 47.76 -24.69
CA TYR A 72 -14.75 47.35 -24.24
C TYR A 72 -14.78 45.99 -23.54
N PHE A 73 -15.71 45.78 -22.59
CA PHE A 73 -15.78 44.52 -21.85
C PHE A 73 -16.42 43.37 -22.64
N HIS A 74 -17.30 43.68 -23.59
CA HIS A 74 -17.82 42.74 -24.58
C HIS A 74 -16.69 42.14 -25.42
N GLU A 75 -15.89 43.01 -26.07
CA GLU A 75 -14.72 42.59 -26.85
C GLU A 75 -13.68 41.88 -25.99
N LEU A 76 -13.44 42.37 -24.76
CA LEU A 76 -12.51 41.73 -23.83
C LEU A 76 -12.93 40.30 -23.49
N PHE A 77 -14.21 40.04 -23.16
CA PHE A 77 -14.66 38.69 -22.82
C PHE A 77 -14.70 37.73 -24.02
N ILE A 78 -14.86 38.24 -25.24
CA ILE A 78 -14.80 37.41 -26.46
C ILE A 78 -13.35 37.04 -26.81
N SER A 79 -12.43 38.02 -26.72
CA SER A 79 -11.04 37.88 -27.17
C SER A 79 -10.09 37.33 -26.10
N SER A 80 -10.52 37.27 -24.85
CA SER A 80 -9.66 36.84 -23.73
C SER A 80 -10.18 35.60 -23.01
N CYS A 81 -9.30 35.03 -22.20
CA CYS A 81 -9.60 33.92 -21.30
C CYS A 81 -9.50 34.37 -19.84
N CYS A 82 -9.93 33.50 -18.93
CA CYS A 82 -9.69 33.71 -17.50
C CYS A 82 -8.19 33.84 -17.22
N HIS A 83 -7.78 34.95 -16.61
CA HIS A 83 -6.37 35.22 -16.33
C HIS A 83 -5.72 34.20 -15.36
N MET A 84 -6.52 33.57 -14.50
CA MET A 84 -6.05 32.55 -13.54
C MET A 84 -5.97 31.14 -14.14
N CYS A 85 -7.00 30.73 -14.88
CA CYS A 85 -7.13 29.32 -15.27
C CYS A 85 -7.11 29.08 -16.76
N LYS A 86 -6.87 30.14 -17.55
CA LYS A 86 -6.70 30.16 -19.01
C LYS A 86 -7.88 29.66 -19.83
N ALA A 87 -8.94 29.19 -19.17
CA ALA A 87 -10.19 28.79 -19.77
C ALA A 87 -10.87 29.93 -20.53
N ARG A 88 -11.36 29.61 -21.72
CA ARG A 88 -12.28 30.46 -22.47
C ARG A 88 -13.58 30.68 -21.68
N PHE A 89 -14.20 31.84 -21.89
CA PHE A 89 -15.50 32.15 -21.31
C PHE A 89 -16.63 31.54 -22.14
N THR A 90 -17.52 30.83 -21.48
CA THR A 90 -18.73 30.21 -22.06
C THR A 90 -19.92 30.50 -21.16
N TYR A 91 -21.13 30.15 -21.59
CA TYR A 91 -22.32 30.29 -20.72
C TYR A 91 -22.26 29.43 -19.46
N LYS A 92 -21.49 28.31 -19.48
CA LYS A 92 -21.19 27.50 -18.28
C LYS A 92 -20.05 28.08 -17.46
N ASN A 93 -19.05 28.68 -18.10
CA ASN A 93 -17.90 29.33 -17.47
C ASN A 93 -17.95 30.85 -17.63
N GLN A 94 -18.91 31.49 -16.95
CA GLN A 94 -19.19 32.91 -17.17
C GLN A 94 -18.06 33.83 -16.67
N PRO A 95 -17.79 34.94 -17.38
CA PRO A 95 -16.79 35.91 -16.98
C PRO A 95 -17.27 36.81 -15.83
N THR A 96 -16.31 37.21 -15.00
CA THR A 96 -16.38 38.26 -13.99
C THR A 96 -15.11 39.10 -14.04
N LEU A 97 -15.11 40.24 -13.36
CA LEU A 97 -13.93 41.08 -13.19
C LEU A 97 -13.26 40.74 -11.86
N ASP A 98 -12.01 40.32 -11.92
CA ASP A 98 -11.16 40.17 -10.75
C ASP A 98 -10.29 41.42 -10.57
N ARG A 99 -10.25 41.95 -9.35
CA ARG A 99 -9.42 43.11 -9.04
C ARG A 99 -7.94 42.72 -9.01
N ILE A 100 -7.10 43.58 -9.57
CA ILE A 100 -5.64 43.49 -9.46
C ILE A 100 -5.24 43.89 -8.03
N ASP A 101 -5.76 45.01 -7.56
CA ASP A 101 -5.60 45.52 -6.20
C ASP A 101 -6.96 45.53 -5.49
N ASN A 102 -7.08 44.73 -4.43
CA ASN A 102 -8.31 44.57 -3.66
C ASN A 102 -8.67 45.78 -2.79
N GLU A 103 -7.76 46.74 -2.61
CA GLU A 103 -8.03 48.01 -1.92
C GLU A 103 -8.61 49.07 -2.86
N LYS A 104 -8.47 48.87 -4.17
CA LYS A 104 -8.99 49.76 -5.21
C LYS A 104 -10.32 49.27 -5.76
N SER A 105 -11.12 50.19 -6.30
CA SER A 105 -12.39 49.87 -6.95
C SER A 105 -12.19 49.19 -8.30
N HIS A 106 -13.28 48.67 -8.87
CA HIS A 106 -13.26 48.11 -10.22
C HIS A 106 -13.13 49.24 -11.25
N THR A 107 -11.91 49.58 -11.62
CA THR A 107 -11.62 50.47 -12.75
C THR A 107 -11.09 49.63 -13.92
N LYS A 108 -11.16 50.14 -15.16
CA LYS A 108 -10.59 49.42 -16.34
C LYS A 108 -9.14 49.00 -16.15
N THR A 109 -8.35 49.82 -15.46
CA THR A 109 -6.92 49.56 -15.21
C THR A 109 -6.65 48.67 -14.00
N ASN A 110 -7.66 48.42 -13.15
CA ASN A 110 -7.53 47.62 -11.93
C ASN A 110 -8.28 46.27 -12.00
N VAL A 111 -8.72 45.84 -13.18
CA VAL A 111 -9.45 44.57 -13.34
C VAL A 111 -8.83 43.68 -14.41
N LYS A 112 -8.99 42.37 -14.22
CA LYS A 112 -8.67 41.35 -15.21
C LYS A 112 -9.87 40.42 -15.41
N PRO A 113 -10.08 39.91 -16.63
CA PRO A 113 -11.15 38.95 -16.91
C PRO A 113 -10.85 37.64 -16.18
N CYS A 114 -11.81 37.16 -15.38
CA CYS A 114 -11.68 35.97 -14.56
C CYS A 114 -12.97 35.17 -14.59
N CYS A 115 -12.94 33.84 -14.39
CA CYS A 115 -14.19 33.11 -14.22
C CYS A 115 -14.63 33.13 -12.76
N LEU A 116 -15.93 32.90 -12.54
CA LEU A 116 -16.54 32.98 -11.22
C LEU A 116 -15.87 32.06 -10.18
N TYR A 117 -15.55 30.82 -10.57
CA TYR A 117 -14.87 29.88 -9.68
C TYR A 117 -13.51 30.39 -9.23
N CYS A 118 -12.69 30.86 -10.17
CA CYS A 118 -11.34 31.34 -9.90
C CYS A 118 -11.36 32.59 -9.01
N ASN A 119 -12.23 33.55 -9.34
CA ASN A 119 -12.41 34.76 -8.56
C ASN A 119 -12.82 34.45 -7.11
N LYS A 120 -13.77 33.52 -6.91
CA LYS A 120 -14.22 33.09 -5.58
C LYS A 120 -13.14 32.33 -4.81
N TYR A 121 -12.40 31.43 -5.48
CA TYR A 121 -11.33 30.66 -4.85
C TYR A 121 -10.17 31.55 -4.37
N ALA A 122 -9.77 32.50 -5.24
CA ALA A 122 -8.73 33.46 -4.94
C ALA A 122 -9.17 34.43 -3.86
N SER A 123 -10.35 35.05 -4.01
CA SER A 123 -10.87 36.03 -3.04
C SER A 123 -9.78 37.06 -2.70
N ASN A 124 -9.41 37.18 -1.42
CA ASN A 124 -8.35 38.05 -0.92
C ASN A 124 -6.97 37.37 -0.74
N LYS A 125 -6.82 36.11 -1.17
CA LYS A 125 -5.54 35.39 -1.11
C LYS A 125 -4.57 35.89 -2.18
N ASP A 126 -3.31 35.52 -2.01
CA ASP A 126 -2.26 35.71 -3.01
C ASP A 126 -2.67 35.14 -4.38
N LYS A 127 -2.66 35.99 -5.40
CA LYS A 127 -3.22 35.68 -6.72
C LYS A 127 -2.35 34.67 -7.47
N ASP A 128 -1.03 34.73 -7.30
CA ASP A 128 -0.08 33.84 -7.97
C ASP A 128 -0.15 32.43 -7.39
N MET A 129 -0.20 32.31 -6.06
CA MET A 129 -0.48 31.04 -5.38
C MET A 129 -1.82 30.46 -5.79
N CYS A 130 -2.87 31.27 -5.86
CA CYS A 130 -4.19 30.77 -6.25
C CYS A 130 -4.21 30.29 -7.69
N ARG A 131 -3.58 31.06 -8.60
CA ARG A 131 -3.39 30.68 -9.99
C ARG A 131 -2.66 29.33 -10.10
N LEU A 132 -1.54 29.17 -9.40
CA LEU A 132 -0.79 27.92 -9.37
C LEU A 132 -1.66 26.74 -8.90
N MET A 133 -2.36 26.89 -7.77
CA MET A 133 -3.20 25.82 -7.21
C MET A 133 -4.38 25.45 -8.13
N ILE A 134 -4.99 26.43 -8.79
CA ILE A 134 -6.07 26.18 -9.76
C ILE A 134 -5.53 25.40 -10.96
N GLN A 135 -4.40 25.83 -11.54
CA GLN A 135 -3.82 25.19 -12.71
C GLN A 135 -3.32 23.78 -12.39
N LEU A 136 -2.65 23.58 -11.25
CA LEU A 136 -2.23 22.24 -10.79
C LEU A 136 -3.42 21.31 -10.63
N ARG A 137 -4.53 21.78 -10.05
CA ARG A 137 -5.75 20.99 -9.92
C ARG A 137 -6.32 20.60 -11.29
N LYS A 138 -6.40 21.53 -12.23
CA LYS A 138 -6.91 21.23 -13.57
C LYS A 138 -6.00 20.26 -14.33
N PHE A 139 -4.68 20.47 -14.28
CA PHE A 139 -3.71 19.54 -14.84
C PHE A 139 -3.88 18.13 -14.26
N ALA A 140 -4.05 18.02 -12.94
CA ALA A 140 -4.30 16.76 -12.27
C ALA A 140 -5.58 16.08 -12.76
N GLN A 141 -6.67 16.82 -12.86
CA GLN A 141 -7.96 16.28 -13.32
C GLN A 141 -7.90 15.81 -14.78
N LEU A 142 -7.28 16.61 -15.66
CA LEU A 142 -7.11 16.28 -17.09
C LEU A 142 -6.27 15.01 -17.28
N ASN A 143 -5.22 14.84 -16.48
CA ASN A 143 -4.30 13.70 -16.58
C ASN A 143 -4.65 12.57 -15.60
N HIS A 144 -5.82 12.61 -14.97
CA HIS A 144 -6.31 11.59 -14.03
C HIS A 144 -5.33 11.29 -12.88
N LEU A 145 -4.62 12.30 -12.39
CA LEU A 145 -3.59 12.17 -11.36
C LEU A 145 -4.16 12.07 -9.96
N ALA A 146 -3.40 11.47 -9.04
CA ALA A 146 -3.81 11.32 -7.66
C ALA A 146 -3.78 12.67 -6.89
N MET A 147 -4.94 13.09 -6.37
CA MET A 147 -5.05 14.17 -5.38
C MET A 147 -5.35 13.65 -3.97
N THR A 148 -5.34 14.56 -3.00
CA THR A 148 -5.72 14.23 -1.61
C THR A 148 -7.20 13.86 -1.50
N ILE A 149 -7.50 12.84 -0.71
CA ILE A 149 -8.87 12.42 -0.43
C ILE A 149 -9.57 13.48 0.43
N SER A 150 -10.71 13.98 -0.06
CA SER A 150 -11.55 14.96 0.66
C SER A 150 -12.74 14.33 1.36
N ASP A 151 -13.18 13.16 0.90
CA ASP A 151 -14.26 12.38 1.51
C ASP A 151 -13.76 11.65 2.77
N GLN A 152 -14.42 11.91 3.90
CA GLN A 152 -14.00 11.40 5.20
C GLN A 152 -14.20 9.88 5.33
N ASP A 153 -15.24 9.32 4.71
CA ASP A 153 -15.54 7.89 4.82
C ASP A 153 -14.63 7.09 3.89
N VAL A 154 -14.36 7.59 2.69
CA VAL A 154 -13.29 7.04 1.82
C VAL A 154 -11.95 7.06 2.55
N TYR A 155 -11.61 8.17 3.23
CA TYR A 155 -10.38 8.27 4.01
C TYR A 155 -10.30 7.20 5.11
N LYS A 156 -11.36 7.03 5.90
CA LYS A 156 -11.41 6.02 6.98
C LYS A 156 -11.26 4.61 6.43
N ILE A 157 -11.96 4.28 5.35
CA ILE A 157 -11.90 2.96 4.70
C ILE A 157 -10.48 2.66 4.25
N LEU A 158 -9.85 3.59 3.55
CA LEU A 158 -8.46 3.45 3.11
C LEU A 158 -7.52 3.31 4.30
N ARG A 159 -7.68 4.11 5.37
CA ARG A 159 -6.76 4.07 6.53
C ARG A 159 -6.87 2.80 7.35
N THR A 160 -8.08 2.35 7.65
CA THR A 160 -8.31 1.14 8.43
C THR A 160 -7.82 -0.10 7.69
N ASN A 161 -7.92 -0.11 6.36
CA ASN A 161 -7.61 -1.27 5.53
C ASN A 161 -6.30 -1.17 4.75
N MET A 162 -5.48 -0.15 4.99
CA MET A 162 -4.12 -0.07 4.44
C MET A 162 -3.23 -1.08 5.16
N ILE A 163 -3.22 -2.30 4.62
CA ILE A 163 -2.53 -3.45 5.17
C ILE A 163 -1.26 -3.67 4.35
N GLY A 164 -0.10 -3.59 5.01
CA GLY A 164 1.18 -3.96 4.39
C GLY A 164 1.20 -5.42 3.98
N GLY A 165 2.27 -5.86 3.34
CA GLY A 165 2.39 -7.27 2.97
C GLY A 165 2.46 -8.21 4.17
N ASN A 166 2.16 -9.47 3.88
CA ASN A 166 2.07 -10.52 4.87
C ASN A 166 3.44 -11.18 5.10
N SER A 167 3.69 -11.61 6.34
CA SER A 167 4.81 -12.47 6.72
C SER A 167 4.25 -13.68 7.43
N TYR A 168 4.67 -14.88 7.04
CA TYR A 168 4.05 -16.14 7.46
C TYR A 168 5.08 -17.27 7.52
N VAL A 169 4.76 -18.30 8.31
CA VAL A 169 5.48 -19.57 8.41
C VAL A 169 4.47 -20.67 8.12
N MET A 170 4.83 -21.61 7.25
CA MET A 170 4.04 -22.81 6.92
C MET A 170 4.70 -24.10 7.41
N HIS A 171 6.01 -24.09 7.68
CA HIS A 171 6.72 -25.24 8.28
C HIS A 171 7.92 -24.77 9.09
N ARG A 172 8.02 -25.14 10.38
CA ARG A 172 9.06 -24.62 11.28
C ARG A 172 10.41 -25.31 11.14
N GLU A 173 10.43 -26.59 10.77
CA GLU A 173 11.67 -27.38 10.66
C GLU A 173 11.85 -27.99 9.27
N ASN A 174 12.84 -27.58 8.50
CA ASN A 174 13.05 -28.10 7.15
C ASN A 174 14.53 -28.42 6.96
N ILE A 175 14.87 -29.69 6.79
CA ILE A 175 16.23 -30.20 6.68
C ILE A 175 16.36 -31.07 5.42
N SER A 176 17.28 -30.68 4.54
CA SER A 176 17.68 -31.46 3.35
C SER A 176 18.04 -32.90 3.72
N GLY A 177 17.51 -33.85 2.96
CA GLY A 177 17.73 -35.29 3.14
C GLY A 177 16.94 -35.92 4.28
N LEU A 178 16.14 -35.15 5.04
CA LEU A 178 15.41 -35.64 6.20
C LEU A 178 13.90 -35.31 6.14
N THR A 179 13.55 -34.05 5.92
CA THR A 179 12.14 -33.61 6.00
C THR A 179 11.38 -34.06 4.75
N PRO A 180 10.22 -34.72 4.86
CA PRO A 180 9.34 -34.96 3.73
C PRO A 180 8.59 -33.68 3.34
N THR A 181 8.21 -33.59 2.07
CA THR A 181 7.22 -32.61 1.61
C THR A 181 5.86 -32.92 2.26
N ASN A 182 5.09 -31.87 2.54
CA ASN A 182 3.84 -31.97 3.27
C ASN A 182 2.71 -31.23 2.54
N LYS A 183 1.48 -31.70 2.71
CA LYS A 183 0.26 -31.11 2.17
C LYS A 183 -0.87 -31.07 3.19
N PHE A 184 -1.69 -30.04 3.11
CA PHE A 184 -2.96 -29.99 3.83
C PHE A 184 -4.11 -30.48 2.96
N LYS A 185 -5.06 -31.18 3.59
CA LYS A 185 -6.30 -31.63 2.97
C LYS A 185 -7.47 -31.37 3.91
N TYR A 186 -8.38 -30.51 3.49
CA TYR A 186 -9.68 -30.29 4.10
C TYR A 186 -10.67 -31.39 3.68
N ASN A 187 -11.35 -31.96 4.67
CA ASN A 187 -12.48 -32.87 4.49
C ASN A 187 -13.77 -32.13 4.87
N SER A 188 -14.61 -31.86 3.87
CA SER A 188 -15.87 -31.13 4.05
C SER A 188 -16.94 -31.92 4.81
N SER A 189 -16.90 -33.26 4.78
CA SER A 189 -17.90 -34.10 5.46
C SER A 189 -17.77 -34.00 6.98
N ASP A 190 -16.52 -34.08 7.46
CA ASP A 190 -16.22 -34.11 8.90
C ASP A 190 -15.74 -32.75 9.43
N LYS A 191 -15.54 -31.78 8.54
CA LYS A 191 -15.00 -30.45 8.83
C LYS A 191 -13.65 -30.52 9.55
N THR A 192 -12.75 -31.32 8.98
CA THR A 192 -11.40 -31.58 9.52
C THR A 192 -10.32 -31.18 8.52
N VAL A 193 -9.14 -30.85 9.02
CA VAL A 193 -7.95 -30.57 8.19
C VAL A 193 -6.88 -31.58 8.53
N HIS A 194 -6.39 -32.26 7.51
CA HIS A 194 -5.39 -33.31 7.62
C HIS A 194 -4.08 -32.84 7.02
N CYS A 195 -3.00 -33.03 7.76
CA CYS A 195 -1.64 -32.75 7.35
C CYS A 195 -0.96 -34.06 6.97
N ILE A 196 -0.60 -34.20 5.69
CA ILE A 196 -0.17 -35.46 5.08
C ILE A 196 1.26 -35.31 4.58
N ASN A 197 2.14 -36.19 5.05
CA ASN A 197 3.48 -36.32 4.50
C ASN A 197 3.46 -37.08 3.18
N LEU A 198 4.05 -36.49 2.15
CA LEU A 198 4.25 -37.12 0.85
C LEU A 198 5.57 -37.91 0.85
N PRO A 199 5.73 -38.92 -0.03
CA PRO A 199 6.92 -39.77 -0.06
C PRO A 199 8.17 -39.09 -0.66
N HIS A 200 8.17 -37.76 -0.79
CA HIS A 200 9.28 -37.01 -1.37
C HIS A 200 10.06 -36.27 -0.29
N ILE A 201 11.33 -36.62 -0.13
CA ILE A 201 12.26 -35.99 0.82
C ILE A 201 12.87 -34.75 0.19
N ILE A 202 12.91 -33.65 0.93
CA ILE A 202 13.46 -32.38 0.42
C ILE A 202 14.96 -32.51 0.16
N SER A 203 15.43 -32.01 -0.98
CA SER A 203 16.84 -32.04 -1.39
C SER A 203 17.54 -30.72 -1.07
N HIS A 204 16.85 -29.59 -1.21
CA HIS A 204 17.37 -28.26 -0.91
C HIS A 204 16.22 -27.27 -0.70
N ILE A 205 16.57 -26.09 -0.19
CA ILE A 205 15.64 -24.98 0.02
C ILE A 205 16.10 -23.80 -0.84
N THR A 206 15.18 -23.24 -1.62
CA THR A 206 15.41 -22.08 -2.47
C THR A 206 14.66 -20.87 -1.90
N CYS A 207 15.39 -19.78 -1.67
CA CYS A 207 14.86 -18.51 -1.18
C CYS A 207 14.83 -17.49 -2.33
N LEU A 208 13.66 -16.93 -2.57
CA LEU A 208 13.35 -16.03 -3.68
C LEU A 208 13.03 -14.64 -3.13
N ASP A 209 13.42 -13.59 -3.84
CA ASP A 209 13.09 -12.19 -3.51
C ASP A 209 12.70 -11.41 -4.76
N PHE A 210 11.63 -10.62 -4.67
CA PHE A 210 11.17 -9.75 -5.75
C PHE A 210 12.07 -8.53 -5.91
N ASN A 211 12.48 -8.28 -7.15
CA ASN A 211 13.25 -7.09 -7.48
C ASN A 211 12.41 -5.80 -7.31
N SER A 212 12.72 -5.02 -6.27
CA SER A 212 12.08 -3.71 -6.01
C SER A 212 10.55 -3.80 -6.03
N PHE A 213 9.98 -4.68 -5.21
CA PHE A 213 8.61 -5.16 -5.42
C PHE A 213 7.53 -4.08 -5.46
N TYR A 214 7.46 -3.22 -4.43
CA TYR A 214 6.49 -2.13 -4.37
C TYR A 214 6.63 -1.13 -5.54
N PRO A 215 7.84 -0.65 -5.87
CA PRO A 215 8.05 0.11 -7.11
C PRO A 215 7.56 -0.60 -8.36
N SER A 216 7.83 -1.91 -8.49
CA SER A 216 7.45 -2.70 -9.66
C SER A 216 5.94 -2.72 -9.87
N VAL A 217 5.15 -2.92 -8.81
CA VAL A 217 3.67 -3.01 -8.95
C VAL A 217 2.98 -1.65 -9.16
N MET A 218 3.70 -0.54 -8.96
CA MET A 218 3.21 0.80 -9.30
C MET A 218 3.79 1.37 -10.60
N SER A 219 4.64 0.61 -11.29
CA SER A 219 5.30 1.05 -12.53
C SER A 219 4.38 1.08 -13.75
N SER A 220 3.23 0.39 -13.67
CA SER A 220 2.36 0.10 -14.82
C SER A 220 3.09 -0.56 -16.00
N ASN A 221 4.21 -1.25 -15.74
CA ASN A 221 4.87 -2.07 -16.74
C ASN A 221 3.94 -3.20 -17.17
N SER A 222 3.93 -3.46 -18.48
CA SER A 222 3.17 -4.58 -19.03
C SER A 222 3.79 -5.90 -18.62
N HIS A 223 2.98 -6.86 -18.19
CA HIS A 223 3.42 -8.19 -17.84
C HIS A 223 2.37 -9.22 -18.27
N MET A 224 2.78 -10.26 -18.99
CA MET A 224 1.85 -11.18 -19.68
C MET A 224 0.91 -11.95 -18.75
N LEU A 225 1.28 -12.11 -17.47
CA LEU A 225 0.43 -12.74 -16.46
C LEU A 225 -0.61 -11.82 -15.84
N ILE A 226 -0.64 -10.55 -16.20
CA ILE A 226 -1.73 -9.66 -15.83
C ILE A 226 -2.79 -9.83 -16.93
N PRO A 227 -3.89 -10.57 -16.74
CA PRO A 227 -4.89 -10.74 -17.80
C PRO A 227 -5.76 -9.49 -18.01
N TYR A 228 -5.61 -8.50 -17.12
CA TYR A 228 -6.47 -7.34 -17.05
C TYR A 228 -5.84 -6.11 -17.70
N THR A 229 -6.71 -5.23 -18.21
CA THR A 229 -6.38 -3.87 -18.64
C THR A 229 -5.10 -3.79 -19.49
N ASN A 230 -5.09 -4.53 -20.60
CA ASN A 230 -3.97 -4.62 -21.54
C ASN A 230 -2.62 -4.95 -20.85
N HIS A 231 -2.62 -5.96 -19.99
CA HIS A 231 -1.44 -6.46 -19.29
C HIS A 231 -0.77 -5.48 -18.32
N LYS A 232 -1.41 -4.37 -17.94
CA LYS A 232 -0.84 -3.35 -17.06
C LYS A 232 -1.66 -3.19 -15.78
N MET A 233 -0.99 -2.94 -14.66
CA MET A 233 -1.64 -2.42 -13.45
C MET A 233 -1.66 -0.89 -13.50
N TYR A 234 -2.85 -0.30 -13.68
CA TYR A 234 -3.03 1.14 -13.60
C TYR A 234 -3.05 1.59 -12.13
N MET A 235 -2.65 2.85 -11.91
CA MET A 235 -2.63 3.48 -10.60
C MET A 235 -3.81 4.44 -10.42
N PRO A 236 -4.37 4.55 -9.21
CA PRO A 236 -5.55 5.37 -8.95
C PRO A 236 -5.20 6.85 -9.00
N GLY A 237 -6.06 7.62 -9.64
CA GLY A 237 -6.09 9.07 -9.57
C GLY A 237 -7.05 9.56 -8.50
N ASP A 238 -8.01 10.37 -8.91
CA ASP A 238 -9.04 10.94 -8.04
C ASP A 238 -10.21 10.00 -7.82
N VAL A 239 -10.86 10.13 -6.67
CA VAL A 239 -12.15 9.48 -6.41
C VAL A 239 -13.18 10.09 -7.36
N THR A 240 -13.83 9.24 -8.16
CA THR A 240 -14.86 9.66 -9.11
C THR A 240 -16.26 9.45 -8.57
N SER A 241 -16.51 8.37 -7.83
CA SER A 241 -17.80 8.12 -7.17
C SER A 241 -17.69 7.12 -6.02
N VAL A 242 -18.66 7.17 -5.11
CA VAL A 242 -18.91 6.15 -4.08
C VAL A 242 -20.27 5.55 -4.37
N ILE A 243 -20.31 4.24 -4.61
CA ILE A 243 -21.48 3.51 -5.09
C ILE A 243 -21.91 2.53 -4.02
N MET A 244 -23.08 2.75 -3.44
CA MET A 244 -23.71 1.87 -2.45
C MET A 244 -24.82 1.00 -3.06
N ASP A 245 -25.23 1.29 -4.30
CA ASP A 245 -26.16 0.44 -5.04
C ASP A 245 -25.48 -0.87 -5.44
N GLU A 246 -25.94 -1.98 -4.88
CA GLU A 246 -25.29 -3.29 -5.06
C GLU A 246 -25.29 -3.76 -6.52
N GLN A 247 -26.37 -3.51 -7.27
CA GLN A 247 -26.47 -3.94 -8.66
C GLN A 247 -25.43 -3.21 -9.53
N ARG A 248 -25.35 -1.88 -9.41
CA ARG A 248 -24.33 -1.07 -10.10
C ARG A 248 -22.92 -1.40 -9.62
N ALA A 249 -22.73 -1.66 -8.33
CA ALA A 249 -21.45 -2.07 -7.78
C ALA A 249 -20.98 -3.40 -8.39
N ARG A 250 -21.86 -4.40 -8.49
CA ARG A 250 -21.57 -5.68 -9.16
C ARG A 250 -21.29 -5.50 -10.66
N GLN A 251 -22.00 -4.64 -11.37
CA GLN A 251 -21.70 -4.33 -12.78
C GLN A 251 -20.27 -3.80 -12.97
N ILE A 252 -19.78 -2.99 -12.04
CA ILE A 252 -18.40 -2.47 -12.08
C ILE A 252 -17.40 -3.58 -11.75
N ILE A 253 -17.67 -4.37 -10.71
CA ILE A 253 -16.80 -5.49 -10.31
C ILE A 253 -16.68 -6.52 -11.43
N PHE A 254 -17.79 -6.92 -12.05
CA PHE A 254 -17.83 -7.97 -13.06
C PHE A 254 -17.71 -7.46 -14.51
N ASN A 255 -17.32 -6.20 -14.71
CA ASN A 255 -17.19 -5.60 -16.04
C ASN A 255 -16.31 -6.45 -16.96
N GLU A 256 -16.87 -6.98 -18.04
CA GLU A 256 -16.19 -7.89 -18.97
C GLU A 256 -15.07 -7.20 -19.75
N ASN A 257 -15.16 -5.88 -19.91
CA ASN A 257 -14.11 -5.10 -20.57
C ASN A 257 -12.79 -5.08 -19.78
N ARG A 258 -12.76 -5.61 -18.54
CA ARG A 258 -11.52 -5.76 -17.76
C ARG A 258 -10.46 -6.59 -18.47
N PHE A 259 -10.84 -7.49 -19.38
CA PHE A 259 -9.93 -8.32 -20.19
C PHE A 259 -9.57 -7.70 -21.54
N SER A 260 -10.03 -6.48 -21.83
CA SER A 260 -9.72 -5.82 -23.09
C SER A 260 -8.22 -5.56 -23.24
N TYR A 261 -7.74 -5.64 -24.47
CA TYR A 261 -6.43 -5.16 -24.91
C TYR A 261 -6.47 -3.75 -25.52
N ASP A 262 -7.68 -3.30 -25.87
CA ASP A 262 -7.92 -1.98 -26.45
C ASP A 262 -7.92 -0.90 -25.36
N GLU A 263 -6.96 0.02 -25.45
CA GLU A 263 -6.77 1.11 -24.50
C GLU A 263 -7.96 2.07 -24.46
N ASP A 264 -8.67 2.32 -25.57
CA ASP A 264 -9.85 3.19 -25.61
C ASP A 264 -11.04 2.54 -24.90
N ILE A 265 -11.21 1.22 -25.05
CA ILE A 265 -12.22 0.46 -24.29
C ILE A 265 -11.89 0.50 -22.80
N ILE A 266 -10.64 0.27 -22.43
CA ILE A 266 -10.20 0.33 -21.02
C ILE A 266 -10.44 1.73 -20.47
N GLU A 267 -10.04 2.77 -21.20
CA GLU A 267 -10.16 4.16 -20.77
C GLU A 267 -11.61 4.54 -20.50
N ASN A 268 -12.51 4.25 -21.43
CA ASN A 268 -13.89 4.72 -21.38
C ASN A 268 -14.85 3.78 -20.63
N LYS A 269 -14.57 2.47 -20.57
CA LYS A 269 -15.50 1.48 -20.02
C LYS A 269 -15.05 0.82 -18.73
N VAL A 270 -13.77 0.86 -18.35
CA VAL A 270 -13.26 0.17 -17.15
C VAL A 270 -12.86 1.18 -16.08
N GLN A 271 -13.50 1.12 -14.91
CA GLN A 271 -13.10 1.92 -13.75
C GLN A 271 -12.09 1.16 -12.89
N LEU A 272 -11.11 1.87 -12.33
CA LEU A 272 -10.41 1.37 -11.15
C LEU A 272 -11.32 1.51 -9.94
N PHE A 273 -11.24 0.57 -9.01
CA PHE A 273 -12.08 0.61 -7.83
C PHE A 273 -11.44 -0.05 -6.60
N ILE A 274 -12.00 0.30 -5.44
CA ILE A 274 -11.91 -0.48 -4.21
C ILE A 274 -13.31 -0.91 -3.84
N ALA A 275 -13.52 -2.21 -3.70
CA ALA A 275 -14.77 -2.80 -3.26
C ALA A 275 -14.68 -3.20 -1.79
N VAL A 276 -15.77 -3.01 -1.06
CA VAL A 276 -15.95 -3.46 0.32
C VAL A 276 -16.96 -4.61 0.30
N VAL A 277 -16.49 -5.84 0.53
CA VAL A 277 -17.27 -7.05 0.27
C VAL A 277 -17.14 -8.07 1.38
N LYS A 278 -18.18 -8.89 1.55
CA LYS A 278 -18.07 -10.24 2.12
C LYS A 278 -18.00 -11.23 0.96
N ALA A 279 -17.12 -12.20 1.10
CA ALA A 279 -16.88 -13.21 0.09
C ALA A 279 -16.30 -14.49 0.72
N HIS A 280 -16.43 -15.60 0.00
CA HIS A 280 -15.85 -16.88 0.37
C HIS A 280 -15.40 -17.67 -0.87
N ILE A 281 -14.45 -18.57 -0.66
CA ILE A 281 -14.17 -19.65 -1.61
C ILE A 281 -15.10 -20.82 -1.26
N PRO A 282 -15.86 -21.37 -2.22
CA PRO A 282 -16.73 -22.52 -1.97
C PRO A 282 -15.93 -23.72 -1.42
N GLU A 283 -16.58 -24.53 -0.57
CA GLU A 283 -15.90 -25.59 0.18
C GLU A 283 -15.17 -26.61 -0.72
N GLU A 284 -15.74 -26.90 -1.90
CA GLU A 284 -15.16 -27.82 -2.89
C GLU A 284 -13.82 -27.35 -3.46
N PHE A 285 -13.52 -26.05 -3.39
CA PHE A 285 -12.28 -25.45 -3.89
C PHE A 285 -11.25 -25.14 -2.78
N ILE A 286 -11.59 -25.33 -1.49
CA ILE A 286 -10.69 -25.03 -0.37
C ILE A 286 -9.35 -25.77 -0.53
N ASN A 287 -9.40 -27.04 -0.94
CA ASN A 287 -8.20 -27.87 -1.13
C ASN A 287 -7.24 -27.36 -2.21
N GLU A 288 -7.69 -26.52 -3.15
CA GLU A 288 -6.79 -25.94 -4.15
C GLU A 288 -5.88 -24.85 -3.55
N PHE A 289 -6.34 -24.19 -2.48
CA PHE A 289 -5.67 -23.02 -1.90
C PHE A 289 -5.23 -23.21 -0.45
N ILE A 290 -5.53 -24.36 0.18
CA ILE A 290 -5.27 -24.59 1.61
C ILE A 290 -3.78 -24.55 1.97
N ASP A 291 -2.89 -25.00 1.09
CA ASP A 291 -1.44 -24.91 1.32
C ASP A 291 -0.94 -23.45 1.27
N PHE A 292 -1.68 -22.55 0.62
CA PHE A 292 -1.31 -21.14 0.51
C PHE A 292 -2.51 -20.22 0.30
N PRO A 293 -3.29 -19.92 1.36
CA PRO A 293 -4.56 -19.23 1.20
C PRO A 293 -4.42 -17.84 0.58
N VAL A 294 -5.42 -17.45 -0.21
CA VAL A 294 -5.33 -16.35 -1.17
C VAL A 294 -5.88 -15.02 -0.67
N ILE A 295 -6.58 -14.96 0.47
CA ILE A 295 -7.12 -13.71 1.02
C ILE A 295 -6.22 -13.22 2.16
N TRP A 296 -5.48 -12.15 1.92
CA TRP A 296 -4.50 -11.62 2.88
C TRP A 296 -5.03 -10.36 3.53
N ARG A 297 -5.71 -10.54 4.66
CA ARG A 297 -6.41 -9.47 5.38
C ARG A 297 -6.23 -9.59 6.88
N LYS A 298 -6.48 -8.46 7.55
CA LYS A 298 -6.56 -8.45 9.00
C LYS A 298 -7.92 -9.02 9.41
N LEU A 299 -7.90 -9.87 10.40
CA LEU A 299 -9.08 -10.42 11.03
C LEU A 299 -8.93 -10.25 12.54
N LYS A 300 -10.02 -9.98 13.24
CA LYS A 300 -10.04 -10.07 14.70
C LYS A 300 -10.25 -11.52 15.08
N ILE A 301 -9.31 -12.07 15.85
CA ILE A 301 -9.43 -13.43 16.37
C ILE A 301 -9.25 -13.42 17.88
N THR A 302 -9.94 -14.31 18.57
CA THR A 302 -9.76 -14.52 20.01
C THR A 302 -8.53 -15.38 20.23
N MET A 303 -7.64 -14.93 21.11
CA MET A 303 -6.40 -15.64 21.47
C MET A 303 -6.66 -16.76 22.51
N ASP A 304 -7.60 -17.65 22.21
CA ASP A 304 -7.98 -18.80 23.04
C ASP A 304 -7.47 -20.13 22.47
N LYS A 305 -7.53 -21.19 23.29
CA LYS A 305 -7.05 -22.54 22.92
C LYS A 305 -7.74 -23.10 21.67
N GLN A 306 -9.02 -22.79 21.47
CA GLN A 306 -9.80 -23.30 20.33
C GLN A 306 -9.36 -22.68 19.01
N THR A 307 -8.89 -21.43 19.05
CA THR A 307 -8.49 -20.69 17.86
C THR A 307 -7.02 -20.92 17.50
N VAL A 308 -6.10 -20.79 18.46
CA VAL A 308 -4.64 -20.85 18.18
C VAL A 308 -4.04 -22.24 18.34
N GLY A 309 -4.81 -23.19 18.89
CA GLY A 309 -4.36 -24.54 19.19
C GLY A 309 -3.65 -24.67 20.53
N GLU A 310 -3.55 -25.92 20.99
CA GLU A 310 -2.97 -26.28 22.29
C GLU A 310 -1.51 -25.82 22.41
N TYR A 311 -0.68 -26.13 21.42
CA TYR A 311 0.72 -25.77 21.39
C TYR A 311 0.96 -24.27 21.64
N THR A 312 0.33 -23.42 20.83
CA THR A 312 0.51 -21.98 20.91
C THR A 312 -0.07 -21.43 22.23
N TYR A 313 -1.21 -21.95 22.67
CA TYR A 313 -1.86 -21.50 23.90
C TYR A 313 -1.03 -21.84 25.14
N GLU A 314 -0.43 -23.03 25.21
CA GLU A 314 0.45 -23.45 26.30
C GLU A 314 1.72 -22.60 26.35
N ASN A 315 2.36 -22.37 25.20
CA ASN A 315 3.49 -21.44 25.10
C ASN A 315 3.11 -20.02 25.56
N MET A 316 1.92 -19.53 25.19
CA MET A 316 1.44 -18.23 25.67
C MET A 316 1.25 -18.20 27.20
N ILE A 317 0.85 -19.32 27.81
CA ILE A 317 0.73 -19.45 29.26
C ILE A 317 2.09 -19.34 29.93
N GLU A 318 3.05 -20.14 29.47
CA GLU A 318 4.40 -20.20 30.00
C GLU A 318 5.10 -18.84 29.89
N HIS A 319 4.86 -18.11 28.80
CA HIS A 319 5.50 -16.81 28.53
C HIS A 319 4.72 -15.60 29.05
N HIS A 320 3.69 -15.79 29.88
CA HIS A 320 2.87 -14.72 30.45
C HIS A 320 2.32 -13.74 29.38
N MET A 321 2.01 -14.25 28.19
CA MET A 321 1.40 -13.46 27.13
C MET A 321 -0.08 -13.19 27.41
N ALA A 322 -0.61 -12.14 26.81
CA ALA A 322 -2.05 -11.88 26.84
C ALA A 322 -2.80 -13.04 26.15
N ARG A 323 -3.80 -13.60 26.83
CA ARG A 323 -4.65 -14.71 26.36
C ARG A 323 -6.12 -14.31 26.46
N ASP A 324 -6.97 -15.02 25.74
CA ASP A 324 -8.44 -14.89 25.79
C ASP A 324 -8.93 -13.46 25.49
N LYS A 325 -8.17 -12.75 24.64
CA LYS A 325 -8.46 -11.40 24.15
C LYS A 325 -8.54 -11.41 22.63
N GLU A 326 -9.37 -10.53 22.09
CA GLU A 326 -9.38 -10.28 20.65
C GLU A 326 -8.14 -9.50 20.21
N GLU A 327 -7.46 -10.01 19.20
CA GLU A 327 -6.36 -9.34 18.54
C GLU A 327 -6.61 -9.23 17.04
N SER A 328 -6.23 -8.09 16.44
CA SER A 328 -6.31 -7.90 15.00
C SER A 328 -5.02 -8.36 14.33
N ILE A 329 -5.08 -9.53 13.69
CA ILE A 329 -3.91 -10.22 13.11
C ILE A 329 -4.04 -10.26 11.59
N LEU A 330 -2.94 -10.00 10.88
CA LEU A 330 -2.86 -10.18 9.43
C LEU A 330 -2.63 -11.67 9.10
N LEU A 331 -3.64 -12.29 8.49
CA LEU A 331 -3.71 -13.72 8.21
C LEU A 331 -3.78 -14.00 6.70
N MET A 332 -3.69 -15.30 6.35
CA MET A 332 -4.03 -15.84 5.03
C MET A 332 -5.30 -16.65 5.20
N LEU A 333 -6.35 -16.25 4.50
CA LEU A 333 -7.71 -16.75 4.69
C LEU A 333 -8.24 -17.37 3.39
N SER A 334 -9.25 -18.23 3.54
CA SER A 334 -10.05 -18.79 2.43
C SER A 334 -11.42 -18.12 2.29
N SER A 335 -11.80 -17.28 3.24
CA SER A 335 -12.99 -16.42 3.15
C SER A 335 -12.77 -15.11 3.90
N THR A 336 -13.76 -14.23 3.85
CA THR A 336 -13.80 -12.99 4.64
C THR A 336 -14.36 -13.19 6.06
N HIS A 337 -14.67 -14.43 6.46
CA HIS A 337 -15.18 -14.76 7.79
C HIS A 337 -16.45 -13.96 8.17
N ASN A 338 -17.30 -13.68 7.19
CA ASN A 338 -18.49 -12.83 7.31
C ASN A 338 -18.21 -11.37 7.73
N GLU A 339 -16.96 -10.91 7.64
CA GLU A 339 -16.59 -9.51 7.84
C GLU A 339 -16.43 -8.77 6.50
N PHE A 340 -16.79 -7.48 6.47
CA PHE A 340 -16.54 -6.65 5.29
C PHE A 340 -15.04 -6.35 5.17
N MET A 341 -14.44 -6.79 4.06
CA MET A 341 -13.05 -6.55 3.74
C MET A 341 -12.92 -5.76 2.44
N THR A 342 -11.87 -4.96 2.32
CA THR A 342 -11.65 -4.13 1.14
C THR A 342 -10.69 -4.80 0.16
N PHE A 343 -10.92 -4.65 -1.14
CA PHE A 343 -10.02 -5.14 -2.19
C PHE A 343 -9.97 -4.14 -3.33
N ASN A 344 -8.78 -3.87 -3.87
CA ASN A 344 -8.73 -3.19 -5.17
C ASN A 344 -9.17 -4.13 -6.29
N ASN A 345 -9.44 -3.54 -7.46
CA ASN A 345 -9.94 -4.27 -8.62
C ASN A 345 -9.03 -5.43 -9.05
N TYR A 346 -7.71 -5.24 -9.11
CA TYR A 346 -6.78 -6.29 -9.58
C TYR A 346 -6.76 -7.50 -8.66
N TYR A 347 -6.74 -7.26 -7.35
CA TYR A 347 -6.77 -8.35 -6.39
C TYR A 347 -8.12 -9.05 -6.38
N LEU A 348 -9.22 -8.29 -6.37
CA LEU A 348 -10.56 -8.88 -6.38
C LEU A 348 -10.84 -9.67 -7.66
N TRP A 349 -10.48 -9.14 -8.83
CA TRP A 349 -10.63 -9.85 -10.10
C TRP A 349 -9.82 -11.15 -10.12
N PHE A 350 -8.57 -11.13 -9.63
CA PHE A 350 -7.80 -12.37 -9.48
C PHE A 350 -8.51 -13.41 -8.60
N LEU A 351 -9.05 -12.99 -7.46
CA LEU A 351 -9.75 -13.92 -6.56
C LEU A 351 -11.01 -14.51 -7.22
N ILE A 352 -11.77 -13.70 -7.97
CA ILE A 352 -12.96 -14.16 -8.69
C ILE A 352 -12.57 -15.10 -9.84
N ASP A 353 -11.71 -14.62 -10.74
CA ASP A 353 -11.46 -15.24 -12.03
C ASP A 353 -10.54 -16.46 -11.93
N ARG A 354 -9.65 -16.50 -10.93
CA ARG A 354 -8.70 -17.61 -10.72
C ARG A 354 -9.01 -18.43 -9.47
N CYS A 355 -9.51 -17.84 -8.39
CA CYS A 355 -9.62 -18.51 -7.09
C CYS A 355 -11.05 -18.90 -6.70
N HIS A 356 -11.99 -18.90 -7.66
CA HIS A 356 -13.38 -19.30 -7.45
C HIS A 356 -14.12 -18.46 -6.39
N LEU A 357 -13.64 -17.26 -6.07
CA LEU A 357 -14.23 -16.42 -5.03
C LEU A 357 -15.66 -16.02 -5.40
N VAL A 358 -16.60 -16.33 -4.52
CA VAL A 358 -17.99 -15.88 -4.59
C VAL A 358 -18.16 -14.65 -3.71
N ILE A 359 -18.75 -13.59 -4.27
CA ILE A 359 -19.11 -12.38 -3.51
C ILE A 359 -20.51 -12.54 -2.95
N ASP A 360 -20.58 -12.67 -1.63
CA ASP A 360 -21.81 -12.80 -0.85
C ASP A 360 -22.57 -11.49 -0.80
N GLU A 361 -21.89 -10.43 -0.34
CA GLU A 361 -22.47 -9.10 -0.15
C GLU A 361 -21.49 -8.01 -0.61
N VAL A 362 -22.01 -6.97 -1.26
CA VAL A 362 -21.25 -5.75 -1.59
C VAL A 362 -21.79 -4.58 -0.78
N GLN A 363 -20.99 -4.06 0.15
CA GLN A 363 -21.37 -2.88 0.93
C GLN A 363 -21.26 -1.60 0.09
N GLN A 364 -20.13 -1.43 -0.61
CA GLN A 364 -19.91 -0.30 -1.50
C GLN A 364 -18.71 -0.50 -2.41
N VAL A 365 -18.69 0.26 -3.51
CA VAL A 365 -17.57 0.36 -4.45
C VAL A 365 -17.16 1.82 -4.59
N ILE A 366 -15.89 2.12 -4.36
CA ILE A 366 -15.29 3.44 -4.55
C ILE A 366 -14.54 3.41 -5.87
N THR A 367 -14.94 4.23 -6.83
CA THR A 367 -14.31 4.28 -8.15
C THR A 367 -13.28 5.39 -8.23
N TYR A 368 -12.24 5.18 -9.04
CA TYR A 368 -11.14 6.11 -9.25
C TYR A 368 -10.93 6.37 -10.73
N SER A 369 -10.44 7.57 -11.07
CA SER A 369 -9.75 7.78 -12.35
C SER A 369 -8.46 6.96 -12.36
N LYS A 370 -7.87 6.76 -13.54
CA LYS A 370 -6.71 5.86 -13.70
C LYS A 370 -5.62 6.51 -14.53
N ASN A 371 -4.38 6.15 -14.25
CA ASN A 371 -3.21 6.65 -14.97
C ASN A 371 -2.04 5.64 -14.88
N THR A 372 -0.98 5.92 -15.64
CA THR A 372 0.30 5.20 -15.59
C THR A 372 1.46 6.15 -15.24
N SER A 373 1.19 7.26 -14.56
CA SER A 373 2.09 8.42 -14.48
C SER A 373 3.37 8.17 -13.68
N PHE A 374 3.45 7.09 -12.88
CA PHE A 374 4.66 6.72 -12.16
C PHE A 374 5.66 5.89 -13.00
N HIS A 375 5.26 5.46 -14.21
CA HIS A 375 6.07 4.61 -15.08
C HIS A 375 7.47 5.17 -15.33
N GLU A 376 7.57 6.45 -15.69
CA GLU A 376 8.84 7.11 -15.98
C GLU A 376 9.75 7.21 -14.75
N PHE A 377 9.20 7.60 -13.60
CA PHE A 377 9.97 7.67 -12.36
C PHE A 377 10.55 6.31 -11.98
N VAL A 378 9.73 5.25 -12.02
CA VAL A 378 10.16 3.91 -11.61
C VAL A 378 11.20 3.37 -12.58
N ASN A 379 10.93 3.35 -13.89
CA ASN A 379 11.86 2.79 -14.87
C ASN A 379 13.14 3.62 -14.99
N GLY A 380 13.04 4.95 -14.97
CA GLY A 380 14.19 5.84 -14.99
C GLY A 380 15.09 5.66 -13.76
N THR A 381 14.51 5.65 -12.55
CA THR A 381 15.28 5.46 -11.32
C THR A 381 15.83 4.02 -11.22
N HIS A 382 15.10 3.03 -11.72
CA HIS A 382 15.56 1.64 -11.79
C HIS A 382 16.76 1.48 -12.72
N LYS A 383 16.73 2.13 -13.89
CA LYS A 383 17.87 2.15 -14.82
C LYS A 383 19.11 2.76 -14.17
N LEU A 384 18.97 3.92 -13.53
CA LEU A 384 20.07 4.57 -12.80
C LEU A 384 20.65 3.67 -11.69
N ARG A 385 19.82 2.85 -11.04
CA ARG A 385 20.27 1.84 -10.09
C ARG A 385 21.09 0.75 -10.77
N CYS A 386 20.66 0.24 -11.93
CA CYS A 386 21.38 -0.76 -12.70
C CYS A 386 22.73 -0.22 -13.18
N ASP A 387 22.75 1.01 -13.73
CA ASP A 387 23.97 1.70 -14.16
C ASP A 387 24.97 1.85 -12.99
N ALA A 388 24.48 2.18 -11.79
CA ALA A 388 25.31 2.26 -10.59
C ALA A 388 25.91 0.91 -10.17
N ILE A 389 25.17 -0.19 -10.34
CA ILE A 389 25.67 -1.55 -10.07
C ILE A 389 26.76 -1.91 -11.08
N VAL A 390 26.52 -1.65 -12.37
CA VAL A 390 27.51 -1.90 -13.45
C VAL A 390 28.79 -1.08 -13.21
N ALA A 391 28.65 0.16 -12.74
CA ALA A 391 29.79 1.01 -12.37
C ALA A 391 30.45 0.66 -11.03
N GLY A 392 29.94 -0.33 -10.28
CA GLY A 392 30.46 -0.70 -8.96
C GLY A 392 30.22 0.35 -7.86
N ASN A 393 29.33 1.32 -8.07
CA ASN A 393 29.07 2.40 -7.12
C ASN A 393 27.97 2.01 -6.11
N LYS A 394 28.41 1.38 -5.01
CA LYS A 394 27.53 0.91 -3.94
C LYS A 394 26.69 2.02 -3.28
N ASN A 395 27.22 3.25 -3.18
CA ASN A 395 26.51 4.36 -2.56
C ASN A 395 25.33 4.83 -3.44
N LEU A 396 25.55 4.95 -4.75
CA LEU A 396 24.49 5.30 -5.70
C LEU A 396 23.46 4.18 -5.83
N GLU A 397 23.90 2.92 -5.87
CA GLU A 397 22.98 1.77 -5.86
C GLU A 397 22.04 1.85 -4.64
N LEU A 398 22.61 2.02 -3.44
CA LEU A 398 21.83 2.10 -2.21
C LEU A 398 20.89 3.30 -2.21
N MET A 399 21.37 4.47 -2.67
CA MET A 399 20.56 5.68 -2.80
C MET A 399 19.34 5.43 -3.69
N TYR A 400 19.52 4.88 -4.90
CA TYR A 400 18.42 4.62 -5.82
C TYR A 400 17.48 3.50 -5.32
N LYS A 401 18.02 2.47 -4.65
CA LYS A 401 17.20 1.44 -3.98
C LYS A 401 16.28 2.07 -2.92
N ILE A 402 16.82 2.94 -2.07
CA ILE A 402 16.02 3.62 -1.03
C ILE A 402 15.03 4.59 -1.69
N LYS A 403 15.45 5.35 -2.70
CA LYS A 403 14.58 6.29 -3.43
C LYS A 403 13.35 5.58 -4.00
N LEU A 404 13.53 4.45 -4.67
CA LEU A 404 12.44 3.63 -5.19
C LEU A 404 11.51 3.18 -4.06
N ASN A 405 12.05 2.49 -3.05
CA ASN A 405 11.25 1.87 -1.98
C ASN A 405 10.57 2.90 -1.06
N ALA A 406 11.17 4.06 -0.81
CA ALA A 406 10.65 5.05 0.11
C ALA A 406 9.58 5.97 -0.52
N SER A 407 9.53 6.05 -1.86
CA SER A 407 8.65 6.97 -2.60
C SER A 407 7.15 6.73 -2.38
N PHE A 408 6.72 5.48 -2.17
CA PHE A 408 5.33 5.14 -1.83
C PHE A 408 5.10 5.17 -0.31
N GLY A 409 6.12 4.85 0.50
CA GLY A 409 6.01 4.84 1.96
C GLY A 409 5.61 6.20 2.54
N TYR A 410 6.02 7.29 1.89
CA TYR A 410 5.56 8.63 2.26
C TYR A 410 4.08 8.88 1.93
N ASP A 411 3.52 8.28 0.87
CA ASP A 411 2.07 8.38 0.59
C ASP A 411 1.25 7.72 1.72
N ALA A 412 1.79 6.66 2.30
CA ALA A 412 1.20 5.91 3.40
C ALA A 412 1.30 6.62 4.77
N LEU A 413 1.97 7.79 4.87
CA LEU A 413 2.25 8.44 6.15
C LEU A 413 0.97 8.69 6.96
N ASN A 414 0.91 8.16 8.18
CA ASN A 414 -0.22 8.40 9.08
C ASN A 414 0.10 9.55 10.04
N THR A 415 -0.35 10.75 9.66
CA THR A 415 -0.17 11.97 10.47
C THR A 415 -1.05 11.98 11.73
N GLU A 416 -2.05 11.12 11.86
CA GLU A 416 -2.89 11.02 13.06
C GLU A 416 -2.10 10.50 14.26
N LYS A 417 -1.13 9.62 14.01
CA LYS A 417 -0.26 9.04 15.05
C LYS A 417 0.89 9.96 15.48
N PHE A 418 1.02 11.13 14.88
CA PHE A 418 2.07 12.08 15.27
C PHE A 418 1.69 12.78 16.56
N GLN A 419 2.56 12.68 17.57
CA GLN A 419 2.44 13.42 18.82
C GLN A 419 2.60 14.94 18.55
N ASP A 420 1.80 15.78 19.21
CA ASP A 420 2.03 17.23 19.27
C ASP A 420 2.93 17.52 20.46
N ILE A 421 4.23 17.61 20.19
CA ILE A 421 5.26 17.86 21.19
C ILE A 421 5.82 19.27 21.02
N ARG A 422 5.87 20.02 22.13
CA ARG A 422 6.42 21.38 22.15
C ARG A 422 7.54 21.50 23.15
N ILE A 423 8.64 22.10 22.71
CA ILE A 423 9.72 22.52 23.61
C ILE A 423 9.40 23.93 24.09
N CYS A 424 9.18 24.07 25.39
CA CYS A 424 8.70 25.27 26.04
C CYS A 424 9.71 25.76 27.08
N ASN A 425 9.88 27.08 27.17
CA ASN A 425 10.46 27.68 28.35
C ASN A 425 9.39 27.82 29.45
N ARG A 426 9.76 28.29 30.65
CA ARG A 426 8.83 28.38 31.79
C ARG A 426 7.56 29.19 31.50
N GLN A 427 7.67 30.26 30.71
CA GLN A 427 6.51 31.08 30.32
C GLN A 427 5.57 30.32 29.38
N LYS A 428 6.11 29.72 28.31
CA LYS A 428 5.31 28.92 27.37
C LYS A 428 4.73 27.67 28.01
N LEU A 429 5.40 27.10 29.02
CA LEU A 429 4.90 25.98 29.79
C LEU A 429 3.61 26.35 30.52
N GLY A 430 3.60 27.47 31.24
CA GLY A 430 2.39 27.98 31.90
C GLY A 430 1.24 28.24 30.91
N MET A 431 1.56 28.73 29.70
CA MET A 431 0.54 28.84 28.63
C MET A 431 -0.01 27.48 28.19
N CYS A 432 0.84 26.46 28.09
CA CYS A 432 0.41 25.13 27.70
C CYS A 432 -0.43 24.42 28.77
N HIS A 433 -0.17 24.66 30.07
CA HIS A 433 -1.01 24.13 31.17
C HIS A 433 -2.46 24.60 31.11
N MET A 434 -2.69 25.81 30.58
CA MET A 434 -4.04 26.36 30.40
C MET A 434 -4.76 25.78 29.18
N LEU A 435 -4.10 24.98 28.34
CA LEU A 435 -4.74 24.35 27.20
C LEU A 435 -5.52 23.11 27.65
N ASN A 436 -6.78 23.00 27.24
CA ASN A 436 -7.60 21.79 27.40
C ASN A 436 -7.09 20.58 26.57
N THR A 437 -5.91 20.68 25.98
CA THR A 437 -5.20 19.60 25.26
C THR A 437 -3.95 19.18 26.01
N PHE A 438 -3.63 19.75 27.17
CA PHE A 438 -2.45 19.34 27.93
C PHE A 438 -2.58 17.89 28.35
N MET A 439 -1.57 17.07 28.03
CA MET A 439 -1.52 15.66 28.41
C MET A 439 -0.44 15.41 29.45
N SER A 440 0.79 15.84 29.17
CA SER A 440 1.92 15.59 30.04
C SER A 440 3.03 16.62 29.83
N GLU A 441 3.95 16.68 30.80
CA GLU A 441 5.17 17.47 30.73
C GLU A 441 6.39 16.69 31.19
N ARG A 442 7.56 17.09 30.67
CA ARG A 442 8.86 16.58 31.09
C ARG A 442 9.88 17.71 31.06
N TYR A 443 10.52 17.97 32.20
CA TYR A 443 11.61 18.94 32.27
C TYR A 443 12.89 18.35 31.66
N LEU A 444 13.53 19.09 30.75
CA LEU A 444 14.88 18.83 30.25
C LEU A 444 15.91 19.59 31.10
N PHE A 445 15.58 20.83 31.45
CA PHE A 445 16.33 21.74 32.32
C PHE A 445 15.35 22.68 33.05
N ASP A 446 15.82 23.44 34.03
CA ASP A 446 14.98 24.33 34.86
C ASP A 446 14.10 25.31 34.07
N ASN A 447 14.56 25.74 32.88
CA ASN A 447 13.83 26.64 31.98
C ASN A 447 13.54 26.02 30.61
N LEU A 448 13.52 24.69 30.51
CA LEU A 448 13.22 23.99 29.27
C LEU A 448 12.45 22.71 29.55
N SER A 449 11.22 22.65 29.05
CA SER A 449 10.32 21.51 29.21
C SER A 449 9.79 21.03 27.87
N VAL A 450 9.57 19.74 27.75
CA VAL A 450 8.84 19.12 26.67
C VAL A 450 7.41 18.93 27.14
N VAL A 451 6.45 19.48 26.40
CA VAL A 451 5.02 19.35 26.67
C VAL A 451 4.41 18.51 25.57
N GLU A 452 3.64 17.51 25.96
CA GLU A 452 2.81 16.72 25.05
C GLU A 452 1.38 17.24 25.10
N LEU A 453 0.81 17.48 23.91
CA LEU A 453 -0.56 17.92 23.74
C LEU A 453 -1.38 16.88 22.97
N GLU A 454 -2.65 16.77 23.34
CA GLU A 454 -3.67 16.02 22.63
C GLU A 454 -3.95 16.67 21.26
N LYS A 455 -3.86 15.86 20.22
CA LYS A 455 -4.08 16.30 18.85
C LYS A 455 -5.58 16.29 18.50
N ARG A 456 -6.19 17.47 18.46
CA ARG A 456 -7.62 17.63 18.10
C ARG A 456 -7.93 17.59 16.60
N LYS A 457 -6.92 17.82 15.75
CA LYS A 457 -7.09 17.86 14.29
C LYS A 457 -5.93 17.16 13.61
N CYS A 458 -6.24 16.28 12.66
CA CYS A 458 -5.30 15.72 11.71
C CYS A 458 -5.60 16.25 10.32
N GLN A 459 -4.58 16.32 9.48
CA GLN A 459 -4.71 16.59 8.06
C GLN A 459 -3.93 15.54 7.29
N CYS A 460 -4.55 14.94 6.28
CA CYS A 460 -3.89 14.07 5.34
C CYS A 460 -3.49 14.87 4.10
N SER A 461 -2.20 15.14 3.95
CA SER A 461 -1.64 15.82 2.78
C SER A 461 -1.08 14.86 1.73
N THR A 462 -1.24 13.55 1.94
CA THR A 462 -0.69 12.49 1.09
C THR A 462 -1.79 11.83 0.24
N ARG A 463 -1.39 11.18 -0.87
CA ARG A 463 -2.30 10.49 -1.79
C ARG A 463 -2.51 9.06 -1.31
N LEU A 464 -3.34 8.92 -0.29
CA LEU A 464 -3.52 7.65 0.41
C LEU A 464 -3.95 6.49 -0.50
N GLN A 465 -4.77 6.77 -1.52
CA GLN A 465 -5.21 5.77 -2.50
C GLN A 465 -4.05 5.12 -3.25
N VAL A 466 -2.98 5.89 -3.53
CA VAL A 466 -1.77 5.35 -4.17
C VAL A 466 -1.13 4.31 -3.26
N ALA A 467 -0.92 4.62 -1.99
CA ALA A 467 -0.34 3.69 -1.03
C ALA A 467 -1.18 2.41 -0.87
N TYR A 468 -2.51 2.55 -0.80
CA TYR A 468 -3.41 1.41 -0.74
C TYR A 468 -3.24 0.50 -1.98
N PHE A 469 -3.32 1.07 -3.19
CA PHE A 469 -3.19 0.29 -4.42
C PHE A 469 -1.82 -0.36 -4.56
N VAL A 470 -0.73 0.30 -4.18
CA VAL A 470 0.61 -0.33 -4.17
C VAL A 470 0.64 -1.55 -3.26
N MET A 471 0.10 -1.43 -2.04
CA MET A 471 0.08 -2.54 -1.09
C MET A 471 -0.86 -3.67 -1.48
N ASP A 472 -1.93 -3.40 -2.23
CA ASP A 472 -2.88 -4.44 -2.64
C ASP A 472 -2.47 -5.09 -3.97
N ASN A 473 -1.95 -4.31 -4.92
CA ASN A 473 -1.32 -4.81 -6.14
C ASN A 473 -0.12 -5.71 -5.83
N SER A 474 0.65 -5.45 -4.75
CA SER A 474 1.73 -6.34 -4.34
C SER A 474 1.20 -7.71 -3.91
N LYS A 475 0.08 -7.78 -3.18
CA LYS A 475 -0.52 -9.07 -2.79
C LYS A 475 -1.07 -9.80 -4.01
N TYR A 476 -1.80 -9.08 -4.87
CA TYR A 476 -2.27 -9.60 -6.15
C TYR A 476 -1.12 -10.19 -6.97
N PHE A 477 -0.07 -9.41 -7.24
CA PHE A 477 0.99 -9.85 -8.15
C PHE A 477 1.80 -11.02 -7.56
N TYR A 478 1.99 -11.05 -6.24
CA TYR A 478 2.61 -12.18 -5.55
C TYR A 478 1.79 -13.47 -5.77
N LEU A 479 0.50 -13.43 -5.45
CA LEU A 479 -0.39 -14.58 -5.58
C LEU A 479 -0.60 -14.99 -7.03
N ASN A 480 -0.70 -14.01 -7.94
CA ASN A 480 -0.79 -14.24 -9.38
C ASN A 480 0.47 -14.95 -9.91
N THR A 481 1.66 -14.56 -9.45
CA THR A 481 2.91 -15.26 -9.78
C THR A 481 2.91 -16.69 -9.24
N PHE A 482 2.47 -16.89 -8.00
CA PHE A 482 2.40 -18.22 -7.41
C PHE A 482 1.40 -19.13 -8.15
N TYR A 483 0.16 -18.70 -8.33
CA TYR A 483 -0.93 -19.54 -8.84
C TYR A 483 -1.05 -19.60 -10.36
N ASN A 484 -0.52 -18.62 -11.09
CA ASN A 484 -0.55 -18.61 -12.56
C ASN A 484 0.82 -18.87 -13.21
N PHE A 485 1.91 -18.95 -12.44
CA PHE A 485 3.22 -19.40 -12.94
C PHE A 485 3.75 -20.64 -12.21
N LEU A 486 4.03 -20.57 -10.90
CA LEU A 486 4.65 -21.69 -10.20
C LEU A 486 3.75 -22.94 -10.19
N VAL A 487 2.51 -22.80 -9.70
CA VAL A 487 1.57 -23.92 -9.55
C VAL A 487 1.29 -24.62 -10.88
N PRO A 488 1.07 -23.94 -12.02
CA PRO A 488 0.85 -24.61 -13.30
C PRO A 488 2.13 -25.21 -13.92
N CYS A 489 3.31 -24.65 -13.63
CA CYS A 489 4.57 -25.09 -14.24
C CYS A 489 5.31 -26.18 -13.46
N LEU A 490 5.14 -26.22 -12.14
CA LEU A 490 5.89 -27.09 -11.24
C LEU A 490 5.00 -28.18 -10.62
N ASP A 491 5.61 -29.31 -10.30
CA ASP A 491 5.00 -30.36 -9.50
C ASP A 491 4.97 -29.92 -8.03
N MET A 492 3.80 -29.45 -7.60
CA MET A 492 3.59 -28.97 -6.24
C MET A 492 3.57 -30.09 -5.19
N ASN A 493 3.60 -31.37 -5.58
CA ASN A 493 3.82 -32.48 -4.63
C ASN A 493 5.29 -32.58 -4.22
N LYS A 494 6.19 -32.00 -5.01
CA LYS A 494 7.64 -31.96 -4.76
C LYS A 494 8.11 -30.64 -4.17
N ILE A 495 7.18 -29.70 -3.94
CA ILE A 495 7.44 -28.38 -3.40
C ILE A 495 6.54 -28.15 -2.20
N HIS A 496 7.15 -27.77 -1.08
CA HIS A 496 6.39 -27.24 0.06
C HIS A 496 6.84 -25.81 0.39
N ILE A 497 5.91 -24.99 0.87
CA ILE A 497 6.19 -23.62 1.26
C ILE A 497 6.67 -23.66 2.71
N ILE A 498 7.75 -22.94 3.01
CA ILE A 498 8.32 -22.89 4.37
C ILE A 498 7.93 -21.58 5.04
N TYR A 499 8.24 -20.47 4.37
CA TYR A 499 8.18 -19.13 4.92
C TYR A 499 8.05 -18.13 3.78
N GLY A 500 7.47 -16.96 4.07
CA GLY A 500 7.55 -15.81 3.19
C GLY A 500 7.41 -14.50 3.95
N ASP A 501 7.94 -13.43 3.35
CA ASP A 501 7.60 -12.04 3.66
C ASP A 501 7.07 -11.41 2.36
N ILE A 502 6.58 -10.18 2.44
CA ILE A 502 5.92 -9.42 1.36
C ILE A 502 6.52 -9.64 -0.03
N ASP A 503 7.84 -9.63 -0.11
CA ASP A 503 8.66 -9.72 -1.30
C ASP A 503 9.47 -11.01 -1.40
N SER A 504 9.42 -11.90 -0.40
CA SER A 504 10.24 -13.12 -0.36
C SER A 504 9.43 -14.41 -0.23
N LEU A 505 9.96 -15.49 -0.78
CA LEU A 505 9.37 -16.83 -0.74
C LEU A 505 10.45 -17.89 -0.55
N CYS A 506 10.35 -18.68 0.52
CA CYS A 506 11.20 -19.84 0.77
C CYS A 506 10.44 -21.13 0.45
N LEU A 507 10.97 -21.89 -0.49
CA LEU A 507 10.43 -23.17 -0.94
C LEU A 507 11.43 -24.27 -0.63
N ALA A 508 11.01 -25.39 -0.06
CA ALA A 508 11.84 -26.60 -0.17
C ALA A 508 11.37 -27.47 -1.32
N ILE A 509 12.35 -28.08 -1.97
CA ILE A 509 12.22 -28.78 -3.23
C ILE A 509 12.83 -30.16 -3.03
N SER A 510 12.10 -31.22 -3.40
CA SER A 510 12.58 -32.61 -3.28
C SER A 510 13.45 -33.07 -4.46
N ASP A 511 13.39 -32.38 -5.59
CA ASP A 511 14.22 -32.67 -6.77
C ASP A 511 15.53 -31.87 -6.73
N ASN A 512 16.57 -32.34 -7.44
CA ASN A 512 17.85 -31.61 -7.53
C ASN A 512 17.73 -30.25 -8.22
N ASN A 513 16.73 -30.10 -9.08
CA ASN A 513 16.39 -28.88 -9.82
C ASN A 513 14.90 -28.56 -9.64
N TRP A 514 14.42 -27.49 -10.27
CA TRP A 514 12.98 -27.21 -10.36
C TRP A 514 12.21 -28.43 -10.88
N PRO A 515 11.18 -28.93 -10.17
CA PRO A 515 10.41 -30.10 -10.58
C PRO A 515 9.38 -29.68 -11.65
N ILE A 516 9.84 -29.48 -12.88
CA ILE A 516 9.01 -28.95 -13.97
C ILE A 516 8.03 -30.01 -14.46
N LYS A 517 6.72 -29.73 -14.36
CA LYS A 517 5.65 -30.58 -14.92
C LYS A 517 5.15 -30.10 -16.29
N ASN A 518 5.22 -28.80 -16.57
CA ASN A 518 4.79 -28.22 -17.85
C ASN A 518 5.93 -27.44 -18.50
N GLN A 519 6.76 -28.14 -19.28
CA GLN A 519 7.94 -27.57 -19.91
C GLN A 519 7.62 -26.42 -20.87
N LYS A 520 6.54 -26.54 -21.65
CA LYS A 520 6.14 -25.53 -22.64
C LYS A 520 5.78 -24.21 -21.94
N LEU A 521 5.01 -24.28 -20.86
CA LEU A 521 4.62 -23.10 -20.11
C LEU A 521 5.80 -22.52 -19.32
N TRP A 522 6.62 -23.39 -18.70
CA TRP A 522 7.84 -22.97 -17.99
C TRP A 522 8.78 -22.19 -18.91
N ASN A 523 9.11 -22.72 -20.09
CA ASN A 523 10.00 -22.03 -21.04
C ASN A 523 9.44 -20.68 -21.51
N LYS A 524 8.11 -20.53 -21.58
CA LYS A 524 7.45 -19.28 -21.95
C LYS A 524 7.51 -18.23 -20.82
N LEU A 525 7.26 -18.65 -19.58
CA LEU A 525 7.09 -17.75 -18.44
C LEU A 525 8.39 -17.50 -17.66
N TYR A 526 9.30 -18.47 -17.60
CA TYR A 526 10.54 -18.37 -16.84
C TYR A 526 11.35 -17.10 -17.17
N PRO A 527 11.58 -16.72 -18.45
CA PRO A 527 12.32 -15.50 -18.77
C PRO A 527 11.63 -14.19 -18.34
N GLN A 528 10.32 -14.22 -18.07
CA GLN A 528 9.59 -13.04 -17.59
C GLN A 528 9.92 -12.74 -16.12
N PHE A 529 10.18 -13.78 -15.33
CA PHE A 529 10.44 -13.65 -13.90
C PHE A 529 11.92 -13.74 -13.54
N PHE A 530 12.61 -14.73 -14.10
CA PHE A 530 14.00 -15.02 -13.79
C PHE A 530 14.91 -14.46 -14.89
N PRO A 531 16.17 -14.15 -14.57
CA PRO A 531 17.14 -13.67 -15.56
C PRO A 531 17.35 -14.70 -16.67
N ALA A 532 17.23 -14.27 -17.93
CA ALA A 532 17.58 -15.09 -19.08
C ALA A 532 19.08 -14.99 -19.44
N SER A 533 19.79 -14.01 -18.87
CA SER A 533 21.22 -13.80 -19.06
C SER A 533 21.87 -13.22 -17.80
N ASP A 534 23.19 -13.13 -17.82
CA ASP A 534 23.96 -12.56 -16.71
C ASP A 534 23.93 -11.03 -16.61
N GLN A 535 23.26 -10.35 -17.54
CA GLN A 535 23.13 -8.89 -17.54
C GLN A 535 22.41 -8.39 -16.28
N ILE A 536 22.83 -7.23 -15.77
CA ILE A 536 22.29 -6.67 -14.53
C ILE A 536 20.82 -6.29 -14.69
N GLU A 537 20.44 -5.77 -15.86
CA GLU A 537 19.06 -5.42 -16.20
C GLU A 537 18.15 -6.64 -16.14
N GLU A 538 18.63 -7.80 -16.60
CA GLU A 538 17.91 -9.07 -16.54
C GLU A 538 17.80 -9.59 -15.10
N LYS A 539 18.89 -9.54 -14.33
CA LYS A 539 18.92 -9.97 -12.91
C LYS A 539 18.10 -9.09 -12.00
N LYS A 540 17.98 -7.80 -12.31
CA LYS A 540 17.26 -6.80 -11.50
C LYS A 540 15.92 -6.39 -12.08
N LYS A 541 15.45 -7.00 -13.16
CA LYS A 541 14.22 -6.63 -13.86
C LYS A 541 13.05 -6.43 -12.90
N LEU A 542 12.29 -5.37 -13.13
CA LEU A 542 11.06 -5.08 -12.39
C LEU A 542 10.06 -6.22 -12.61
N LEU A 543 9.25 -6.49 -11.58
CA LEU A 543 8.31 -7.63 -11.52
C LEU A 543 8.97 -9.02 -11.59
N GLY A 544 10.31 -9.08 -11.63
CA GLY A 544 11.07 -10.34 -11.63
C GLY A 544 11.47 -10.82 -10.24
N TRP A 545 11.90 -12.08 -10.20
CA TRP A 545 12.47 -12.76 -9.04
C TRP A 545 13.97 -12.89 -9.15
N ASN A 546 14.62 -12.74 -8.01
CA ASN A 546 16.00 -13.09 -7.79
C ASN A 546 16.07 -14.31 -6.86
N ILE A 547 16.88 -15.29 -7.22
CA ILE A 547 17.23 -16.38 -6.29
C ILE A 547 18.30 -15.80 -5.36
N GLU A 548 17.95 -15.53 -4.10
CA GLU A 548 18.89 -14.97 -3.13
C GLU A 548 19.83 -16.04 -2.58
N HIS A 549 19.26 -17.17 -2.17
CA HIS A 549 19.98 -18.23 -1.49
C HIS A 549 19.44 -19.61 -1.85
N GLN A 550 20.35 -20.57 -1.96
CA GLN A 550 20.04 -22.00 -1.86
C GLN A 550 20.69 -22.52 -0.58
N VAL A 551 19.90 -23.20 0.26
CA VAL A 551 20.28 -23.57 1.63
C VAL A 551 19.91 -25.02 1.92
N LYS A 552 20.64 -25.65 2.86
CA LYS A 552 20.44 -27.04 3.29
C LYS A 552 19.28 -27.17 4.25
N SER A 553 19.19 -26.24 5.20
CA SER A 553 18.19 -26.29 6.27
C SER A 553 17.59 -24.91 6.54
N CYS A 554 16.33 -24.88 6.96
CA CYS A 554 15.62 -23.69 7.41
C CYS A 554 14.83 -24.02 8.68
N PHE A 555 15.12 -23.26 9.75
CA PHE A 555 14.34 -23.28 10.98
C PHE A 555 13.57 -21.95 11.08
N ALA A 556 12.27 -21.98 10.80
CA ALA A 556 11.41 -20.80 10.75
C ALA A 556 10.35 -20.85 11.85
N LEU A 557 10.63 -20.30 13.02
CA LEU A 557 9.77 -20.50 14.20
C LEU A 557 8.50 -19.65 14.16
N ALA A 558 8.65 -18.40 13.74
CA ALA A 558 7.57 -17.42 13.67
C ALA A 558 7.88 -16.39 12.57
N PRO A 559 6.90 -15.59 12.14
CA PRO A 559 7.14 -14.56 11.13
C PRO A 559 8.29 -13.62 11.52
N LYS A 560 9.30 -13.52 10.64
CA LYS A 560 10.55 -12.73 10.84
C LYS A 560 11.44 -13.24 11.99
N CYS A 561 11.34 -14.53 12.32
CA CYS A 561 12.19 -15.25 13.27
C CYS A 561 12.63 -16.58 12.65
N TYR A 562 13.77 -16.59 11.94
CA TYR A 562 14.28 -17.78 11.27
C TYR A 562 15.80 -17.84 11.17
N TYR A 563 16.31 -19.05 10.92
CA TYR A 563 17.69 -19.38 10.64
C TYR A 563 17.79 -20.20 9.35
N LEU A 564 18.76 -19.87 8.48
CA LEU A 564 19.09 -20.61 7.26
C LEU A 564 20.54 -21.09 7.31
N ASP A 565 20.73 -22.35 6.93
CA ASP A 565 22.02 -23.04 6.89
C ASP A 565 22.49 -23.18 5.43
N THR A 566 23.47 -22.39 5.00
CA THR A 566 23.88 -22.33 3.60
C THR A 566 24.89 -23.43 3.22
N TYR A 567 25.12 -23.62 1.92
CA TYR A 567 26.12 -24.58 1.44
C TYR A 567 27.57 -24.17 1.70
N ASP A 568 27.85 -22.87 1.81
CA ASP A 568 29.19 -22.31 2.05
C ASP A 568 29.53 -22.15 3.55
N ASN A 569 28.75 -22.78 4.44
CA ASN A 569 28.86 -22.68 5.90
C ASN A 569 28.68 -21.24 6.43
N SER A 570 28.00 -20.37 5.67
CA SER A 570 27.53 -19.08 6.19
C SER A 570 26.20 -19.26 6.93
N GLU A 571 26.01 -18.49 7.99
CA GLU A 571 24.77 -18.55 8.79
C GLU A 571 23.94 -17.30 8.53
N ILE A 572 22.70 -17.47 8.08
CA ILE A 572 21.77 -16.35 7.89
C ILE A 572 20.70 -16.44 8.95
N MET A 573 20.72 -15.47 9.87
CA MET A 573 19.75 -15.39 10.97
C MET A 573 18.97 -14.09 10.90
N LYS A 574 17.64 -14.18 10.92
CA LYS A 574 16.75 -13.01 10.95
C LYS A 574 15.88 -13.06 12.20
N LEU A 575 16.07 -12.07 13.07
CA LEU A 575 15.34 -11.93 14.33
C LEU A 575 14.76 -10.53 14.44
N LYS A 576 13.44 -10.44 14.58
CA LYS A 576 12.76 -9.15 14.76
C LYS A 576 12.93 -8.63 16.19
N GLY A 577 13.44 -7.41 16.33
CA GLY A 577 13.55 -6.74 17.63
C GLY A 577 14.66 -7.29 18.53
N VAL A 578 15.65 -7.99 17.94
CA VAL A 578 16.82 -8.52 18.64
C VAL A 578 18.08 -7.89 18.06
N ASN A 579 18.92 -7.32 18.91
CA ASN A 579 20.25 -6.89 18.52
C ASN A 579 21.21 -8.08 18.65
N GLN A 580 21.62 -8.65 17.51
CA GLN A 580 22.50 -9.82 17.46
C GLN A 580 23.88 -9.54 18.03
N GLN A 581 24.45 -8.34 17.81
CA GLN A 581 25.75 -7.97 18.38
C GLN A 581 25.74 -7.95 19.90
N GLN A 582 24.60 -7.64 20.51
CA GLN A 582 24.42 -7.67 21.97
C GLN A 582 24.11 -9.07 22.52
N ASN A 583 23.71 -10.01 21.65
CA ASN A 583 23.25 -11.35 22.03
C ASN A 583 23.95 -12.42 21.18
N PRO A 584 25.29 -12.55 21.29
CA PRO A 584 26.08 -13.50 20.49
C PRO A 584 25.86 -14.97 20.90
N ASN A 585 25.18 -15.20 22.02
CA ASN A 585 24.79 -16.53 22.50
C ASN A 585 23.70 -17.19 21.64
N ILE A 586 23.00 -16.41 20.83
CA ILE A 586 22.00 -16.95 19.91
C ILE A 586 22.72 -17.64 18.75
N SER A 587 22.37 -18.90 18.52
CA SER A 587 22.97 -19.74 17.48
C SER A 587 21.92 -20.65 16.86
N ARG A 588 22.31 -21.45 15.87
CA ARG A 588 21.50 -22.55 15.32
C ARG A 588 20.84 -23.40 16.40
N ASN A 589 21.59 -23.73 17.47
CA ASN A 589 21.10 -24.56 18.57
C ASN A 589 19.94 -23.90 19.34
N SER A 590 19.87 -22.57 19.38
CA SER A 590 18.72 -21.86 19.98
C SER A 590 17.41 -22.17 19.26
N PHE A 591 17.45 -22.31 17.93
CA PHE A 591 16.28 -22.65 17.12
C PHE A 591 15.90 -24.13 17.27
N ILE A 592 16.89 -25.01 17.29
CA ILE A 592 16.67 -26.46 17.43
C ILE A 592 16.08 -26.78 18.79
N LYS A 593 16.65 -26.24 19.88
CA LYS A 593 16.10 -26.41 21.23
C LYS A 593 14.67 -25.89 21.34
N ASN A 594 14.34 -24.82 20.61
CA ASN A 594 12.96 -24.34 20.59
C ASN A 594 11.99 -25.30 19.87
N ILE A 595 12.46 -26.05 18.87
CA ILE A 595 11.63 -27.03 18.16
C ILE A 595 11.50 -28.34 18.95
N GLN A 596 12.59 -28.78 19.59
CA GLN A 596 12.68 -30.07 20.27
C GLN A 596 12.17 -30.03 21.71
N ASP A 597 12.49 -28.97 22.45
CA ASP A 597 12.27 -28.88 23.89
C ASP A 597 11.33 -27.74 24.28
N ASP A 598 10.75 -27.05 23.28
CA ASP A 598 10.03 -25.76 23.44
C ASP A 598 10.85 -24.69 24.19
N PHE A 599 12.17 -24.86 24.23
CA PHE A 599 13.07 -23.99 24.96
C PHE A 599 13.09 -22.59 24.35
N HIS A 600 12.92 -21.57 25.19
CA HIS A 600 12.99 -20.18 24.78
C HIS A 600 14.38 -19.61 25.06
N THR A 601 14.84 -18.73 24.16
CA THR A 601 16.11 -18.04 24.38
C THR A 601 15.83 -16.62 24.86
N GLU A 602 16.24 -16.34 26.10
CA GLU A 602 16.25 -14.98 26.63
C GLU A 602 17.37 -14.15 26.00
N ILE A 603 17.09 -12.87 25.81
CA ILE A 603 18.03 -11.88 25.32
C ILE A 603 18.14 -10.72 26.29
N THR A 604 19.33 -10.16 26.34
CA THR A 604 19.59 -8.90 27.03
C THR A 604 19.28 -7.75 26.09
N ARG A 605 18.38 -6.86 26.51
CA ARG A 605 18.14 -5.57 25.88
C ARG A 605 18.74 -4.46 26.72
N LYS A 606 19.67 -3.74 26.12
CA LYS A 606 20.20 -2.48 26.66
C LYS A 606 19.45 -1.32 26.05
N SER A 607 18.80 -0.53 26.88
CA SER A 607 18.13 0.71 26.49
C SER A 607 18.69 1.87 27.30
N VAL A 608 18.67 3.07 26.73
CA VAL A 608 19.00 4.28 27.47
C VAL A 608 17.70 4.99 27.78
N ILE A 609 17.45 5.24 29.05
CA ILE A 609 16.33 6.07 29.49
C ILE A 609 16.86 7.35 30.10
N GLN A 610 16.14 8.44 29.87
CA GLN A 610 16.38 9.70 30.56
C GLN A 610 15.29 9.90 31.60
N LYS A 611 15.68 9.95 32.89
CA LYS A 611 14.78 10.26 34.00
C LYS A 611 15.39 11.41 34.80
N GLN A 612 14.63 12.51 34.95
CA GLN A 612 15.08 13.72 35.66
C GLN A 612 16.45 14.23 35.17
N SER A 613 16.61 14.34 33.85
CA SER A 613 17.85 14.81 33.19
C SER A 613 19.09 13.93 33.35
N LEU A 614 19.03 12.85 34.14
CA LEU A 614 20.03 11.79 34.15
C LEU A 614 19.73 10.75 33.07
N MET A 615 20.72 10.49 32.22
CA MET A 615 20.68 9.32 31.35
C MET A 615 21.19 8.11 32.13
N SER A 616 20.41 7.05 32.14
CA SER A 616 20.77 5.78 32.76
C SER A 616 20.62 4.66 31.75
N GLU A 617 21.60 3.75 31.74
CA GLU A 617 21.47 2.48 31.05
C GLU A 617 20.50 1.59 31.83
N VAL A 618 19.50 1.06 31.13
CA VAL A 618 18.57 0.05 31.66
C VAL A 618 18.80 -1.23 30.91
N ILE A 619 19.19 -2.25 31.67
CA ILE A 619 19.34 -3.62 31.21
C ILE A 619 18.07 -4.36 31.58
N SER A 620 17.44 -4.98 30.59
CA SER A 620 16.25 -5.81 30.78
C SER A 620 16.41 -7.11 30.01
N ASN A 621 15.93 -8.21 30.59
CA ASN A 621 15.82 -9.47 29.88
C ASN A 621 14.45 -9.55 29.22
N SER A 622 14.41 -10.10 28.01
CA SER A 622 13.17 -10.34 27.29
C SER A 622 13.32 -11.61 26.45
N VAL A 623 12.22 -12.23 26.07
CA VAL A 623 12.25 -13.38 25.16
C VAL A 623 12.71 -12.91 23.78
N GLY A 624 13.81 -13.48 23.29
CA GLY A 624 14.38 -13.14 21.97
C GLY A 624 14.05 -14.15 20.89
N ILE A 625 13.94 -15.43 21.26
CA ILE A 625 13.44 -16.50 20.40
C ILE A 625 12.34 -17.25 21.14
N SER A 626 11.18 -17.33 20.50
CA SER A 626 10.02 -18.12 20.92
C SER A 626 9.41 -18.85 19.73
N GLY A 627 8.82 -20.00 20.00
CA GLY A 627 8.03 -20.78 19.03
C GLY A 627 6.61 -20.25 18.79
N ILE A 628 6.22 -19.19 19.49
CA ILE A 628 4.86 -18.66 19.49
C ILE A 628 4.53 -18.07 18.12
N ASN A 629 3.68 -18.78 17.38
CA ASN A 629 3.14 -18.34 16.11
C ASN A 629 1.62 -18.23 16.21
N THR A 630 1.13 -17.00 16.23
CA THR A 630 -0.30 -16.69 16.40
C THR A 630 -1.05 -16.53 15.07
N LYS A 631 -0.37 -16.72 13.93
CA LYS A 631 -0.95 -16.55 12.60
C LYS A 631 -1.50 -17.84 11.97
N THR A 632 -1.14 -18.98 12.55
CA THR A 632 -1.40 -20.33 12.05
C THR A 632 -1.53 -21.27 13.23
N ILE A 633 -2.13 -22.44 13.02
CA ILE A 633 -2.16 -23.51 14.01
C ILE A 633 -0.89 -24.35 13.83
N VAL A 634 -0.04 -24.40 14.87
CA VAL A 634 1.17 -25.22 14.86
C VAL A 634 0.79 -26.66 15.21
N LEU A 635 1.09 -27.59 14.31
CA LEU A 635 0.82 -29.02 14.50
C LEU A 635 2.04 -29.76 15.06
N LYS A 636 1.82 -30.97 15.57
CA LYS A 636 2.86 -31.79 16.23
C LYS A 636 4.08 -32.08 15.34
N ASN A 637 3.90 -32.15 14.03
CA ASN A 637 4.99 -32.33 13.06
C ASN A 637 5.65 -31.00 12.62
N GLN A 638 5.44 -29.91 13.36
CA GLN A 638 6.01 -28.58 13.10
C GLN A 638 5.47 -27.86 11.85
N THR A 639 4.47 -28.41 11.18
CA THR A 639 3.73 -27.71 10.14
C THR A 639 2.82 -26.64 10.76
N CYS A 640 2.56 -25.59 9.98
CA CYS A 640 1.75 -24.44 10.40
C CYS A 640 0.54 -24.33 9.48
N ALA A 641 -0.61 -24.86 9.93
CA ALA A 641 -1.84 -24.89 9.16
C ALA A 641 -2.57 -23.53 9.19
N PRO A 642 -3.21 -23.10 8.10
CA PRO A 642 -3.99 -21.88 8.10
C PRO A 642 -5.29 -22.03 8.92
N LEU A 643 -5.76 -20.91 9.45
CA LEU A 643 -7.05 -20.82 10.12
C LEU A 643 -8.17 -20.88 9.07
N LEU A 644 -9.07 -21.86 9.19
CA LEU A 644 -10.27 -21.97 8.36
C LEU A 644 -11.50 -21.49 9.11
N TYR A 645 -12.43 -20.85 8.41
CA TYR A 645 -13.65 -20.32 9.01
C TYR A 645 -14.51 -21.44 9.60
N GLY A 646 -14.86 -21.31 10.89
CA GLY A 646 -15.72 -22.27 11.59
C GLY A 646 -15.06 -23.61 11.93
N ILE A 647 -13.73 -23.71 11.79
CA ILE A 647 -12.96 -24.92 12.13
C ILE A 647 -12.06 -24.60 13.33
N ASN A 648 -12.28 -25.31 14.43
CA ASN A 648 -11.45 -25.18 15.63
C ASN A 648 -10.14 -25.96 15.49
N ALA A 649 -9.12 -25.57 16.24
CA ALA A 649 -7.79 -26.16 16.18
C ALA A 649 -7.74 -27.65 16.58
N ASP A 650 -8.71 -28.16 17.35
CA ASP A 650 -8.86 -29.58 17.69
C ASP A 650 -9.32 -30.46 16.51
N LYS A 651 -9.69 -29.84 15.38
CA LYS A 651 -10.06 -30.52 14.12
C LYS A 651 -8.92 -30.58 13.10
N TYR A 652 -7.70 -30.25 13.53
CA TYR A 652 -6.50 -30.34 12.71
C TYR A 652 -5.67 -31.56 13.15
N PHE A 653 -5.39 -32.44 12.20
CA PHE A 653 -4.73 -33.72 12.45
C PHE A 653 -3.45 -33.85 11.62
N VAL A 654 -2.50 -34.59 12.15
CA VAL A 654 -1.33 -35.07 11.39
C VAL A 654 -1.61 -36.54 11.08
N ASP A 655 -1.69 -36.86 9.80
CA ASP A 655 -1.88 -38.24 9.37
C ASP A 655 -0.53 -38.95 9.44
N GLU A 656 -0.45 -40.01 10.25
CA GLU A 656 0.72 -40.88 10.23
C GLU A 656 0.75 -41.62 8.88
N LEU A 657 1.93 -41.72 8.26
CA LEU A 657 2.12 -42.54 7.07
C LEU A 657 1.59 -43.94 7.39
N ALA A 658 0.49 -44.34 6.74
CA ALA A 658 0.08 -45.73 6.73
C ALA A 658 1.30 -46.51 6.21
N GLN A 659 1.95 -47.27 7.08
CA GLN A 659 2.96 -48.22 6.67
C GLN A 659 2.25 -49.17 5.70
N SER A 660 2.51 -49.00 4.41
CA SER A 660 2.04 -49.94 3.40
C SER A 660 2.69 -51.27 3.71
N HIS A 661 1.90 -52.20 4.27
CA HIS A 661 2.27 -53.60 4.40
C HIS A 661 2.52 -54.23 3.04
#